data_AF-A0A067GNR0-F1
#
_entry.id   AF-A0A067GNR0-F1
#
_cell.length_a   1.000
_cell.length_b   1.000
_cell.length_c   1.000
_cell.angle_alpha   90.00
_cell.angle_beta   90.00
_cell.angle_gamma   90.00
#
_symmetry.space_group_name_H-M   'P 1'
#
loop_
_entity.id
_entity.type
_entity.pdbx_description
1 polymer ?
#
loop_
_entity_poly.entity_id
_entity_poly.type
_entity_poly.pdbx_seq_one_letter_code
_entity_poly.pdbx_strand_id
1 'polypeptide(L)'
;MVGVSKGDKSEILELFLKIGLDDRTAKNTIANNKVTANLTAVIHEAAVTDGCERRIGNLLYTVATKYPTNALVHRPTLLLYIVSSKIKTPAQLEAAFSFFASTGSENFEVDEFEEACGVGVEVSSEDIELTVNEVFEENKNTILELRYRTNVGDLFAHVRKRLPWADPKIVKQLIDARMYELLGERTAADIEKLSKKKEKKEKKEKPEKDEDKKFANDAPVQLPEEDLFPISNFPPPEENYKVHTEIPFSDGSVLICCNTKEVLDKHLEVTGGNVLTRFPPEPNGYLHIGHAKAMFVDFGLAKERGGYCYLRYDDTNPEAEKKEYIDHIEEIVQWMGWEPFKITYTSDYFQELYELAVELIRRGHAYVDHQTPEEIKEYREKKMNSPWRDRPIAESLKLFEDMRNGRIEEGKATLRMKQDMQNDNFNMYDLIAYRIKFTPHPHAGDKWCIYPSYDYAHCIVDSIENITHSLCTLEFETRRASYFWLLHALGLYQPYVWEYSRLNVSNTVMSKRKLNFLVTNKYVDGWDDPCLMTLAGLRRRGVTSTSINAFVQGIGISRSDSLIRLDRLEYHIREELNKTAPRTMVVLNPLKVVITNMESGTIMHLDAKRWPDAQADDASAFYKVPFSNVVYIEHSDFRMKDSKDYYGLAPGKSVLLRYAFPIKCTEVILSDDKETILHIRAEYDPSKKTKPKVFLSFISCHAGICCLNVAAGSVLENRVSILHIFGLFNFKIELCCTGSSSLGC
;
A
#
# COMPACT_ATOMS: atom_id res chain seq x y z
N MET A 1 -8.96 32.50 -40.09
CA MET A 1 -7.82 32.40 -39.17
C MET A 1 -7.95 33.54 -38.16
N VAL A 2 -8.59 33.27 -37.03
CA VAL A 2 -8.68 34.23 -35.92
C VAL A 2 -7.59 33.83 -34.93
N GLY A 3 -6.69 34.75 -34.61
CA GLY A 3 -5.59 34.52 -33.67
C GLY A 3 -6.13 34.35 -32.26
N VAL A 4 -5.97 33.16 -31.69
CA VAL A 4 -6.26 32.86 -30.28
C VAL A 4 -5.33 33.71 -29.42
N SER A 5 -5.90 34.55 -28.56
CA SER A 5 -5.16 35.48 -27.69
C SER A 5 -4.31 34.73 -26.65
N LYS A 6 -3.29 35.38 -26.06
CA LYS A 6 -2.44 34.74 -25.03
C LYS A 6 -3.22 34.26 -23.78
N GLY A 7 -4.34 34.89 -23.44
CA GLY A 7 -5.19 34.48 -22.32
C GLY A 7 -5.96 33.19 -22.59
N ASP A 8 -6.46 33.06 -23.82
CA ASP A 8 -7.29 31.94 -24.29
C ASP A 8 -6.48 30.62 -24.35
N LYS A 9 -5.17 30.69 -24.62
CA LYS A 9 -4.27 29.51 -24.58
C LYS A 9 -4.00 28.99 -23.17
N SER A 10 -4.09 29.84 -22.14
CA SER A 10 -3.90 29.42 -20.75
C SER A 10 -5.11 28.64 -20.25
N GLU A 11 -6.31 29.10 -20.59
CA GLU A 11 -7.56 28.41 -20.24
C GLU A 11 -7.69 27.05 -20.94
N ILE A 12 -7.29 26.97 -22.21
CA ILE A 12 -7.25 25.69 -22.95
C ILE A 12 -6.20 24.74 -22.37
N LEU A 13 -5.06 25.25 -21.88
CA LEU A 13 -4.06 24.42 -21.20
C LEU A 13 -4.62 23.82 -19.92
N GLU A 14 -5.30 24.62 -19.10
CA GLU A 14 -5.98 24.12 -17.91
C GLU A 14 -7.04 23.07 -18.26
N LEU A 15 -7.80 23.28 -19.34
CA LEU A 15 -8.81 22.32 -19.81
C LEU A 15 -8.18 20.97 -20.20
N PHE A 16 -7.05 20.98 -20.90
CA PHE A 16 -6.33 19.75 -21.30
C PHE A 16 -5.70 19.04 -20.11
N LEU A 17 -5.19 19.79 -19.13
CA LEU A 17 -4.68 19.22 -17.88
C LEU A 17 -5.81 18.61 -17.04
N LYS A 18 -7.01 19.23 -17.01
CA LYS A 18 -8.19 18.72 -16.27
C LYS A 18 -8.70 17.38 -16.77
N ILE A 19 -8.54 17.07 -18.07
CA ILE A 19 -8.85 15.74 -18.60
C ILE A 19 -7.70 14.73 -18.41
N GLY A 20 -6.63 15.10 -17.69
CA GLY A 20 -5.56 14.19 -17.32
C GLY A 20 -4.44 14.01 -18.37
N LEU A 21 -4.32 14.89 -19.36
CA LEU A 21 -3.14 14.90 -20.23
C LEU A 21 -1.91 15.39 -19.46
N ASP A 22 -0.76 14.77 -19.68
CA ASP A 22 0.49 15.23 -19.10
C ASP A 22 0.88 16.61 -19.65
N ASP A 23 1.58 17.39 -18.84
CA ASP A 23 1.95 18.78 -19.15
C ASP A 23 2.69 18.93 -20.49
N ARG A 24 3.55 17.96 -20.83
CA ARG A 24 4.27 17.95 -22.10
C ARG A 24 3.31 17.73 -23.27
N THR A 25 2.42 16.74 -23.19
CA THR A 25 1.42 16.46 -24.23
C THR A 25 0.42 17.60 -24.38
N ALA A 26 -0.05 18.18 -23.28
CA ALA A 26 -0.97 19.32 -23.30
C ALA A 26 -0.34 20.55 -23.98
N LYS A 27 0.91 20.91 -23.60
CA LYS A 27 1.66 22.01 -24.24
C LYS A 27 1.94 21.76 -25.72
N ASN A 28 2.32 20.54 -26.09
CA ASN A 28 2.51 20.16 -27.49
C ASN A 28 1.20 20.22 -28.28
N THR A 29 0.08 19.87 -27.65
CA THR A 29 -1.23 19.89 -28.29
C THR A 29 -1.68 21.31 -28.59
N ILE A 30 -1.47 22.25 -27.66
CA ILE A 30 -1.75 23.69 -27.85
C ILE A 30 -0.91 24.33 -28.95
N ALA A 31 0.31 23.80 -29.18
CA ALA A 31 1.13 24.23 -30.29
C ALA A 31 0.51 23.84 -31.65
N ASN A 32 -0.34 22.82 -31.70
CA ASN A 32 -1.05 22.37 -32.89
C ASN A 32 -2.50 22.86 -32.89
N ASN A 33 -2.75 24.01 -33.54
CA ASN A 33 -4.08 24.65 -33.59
C ASN A 33 -5.22 23.72 -34.06
N LYS A 34 -4.94 22.76 -34.97
CA LYS A 34 -5.95 21.84 -35.49
C LYS A 34 -6.35 20.81 -34.43
N VAL A 35 -5.36 20.20 -33.78
CA VAL A 35 -5.60 19.22 -32.72
C VAL A 35 -6.19 19.90 -31.48
N THR A 36 -5.74 21.14 -31.18
CA THR A 36 -6.31 21.98 -30.12
C THR A 36 -7.82 22.16 -30.33
N ALA A 37 -8.24 22.65 -31.50
CA ALA A 37 -9.65 22.87 -31.78
C ALA A 37 -10.49 21.59 -31.73
N ASN A 38 -9.96 20.48 -32.28
CA ASN A 38 -10.62 19.18 -32.25
C ASN A 38 -10.78 18.63 -30.83
N LEU A 39 -9.73 18.74 -30.01
CA LEU A 39 -9.74 18.23 -28.65
C LEU A 39 -10.69 19.05 -27.77
N THR A 40 -10.67 20.37 -27.89
CA THR A 40 -11.63 21.24 -27.20
C THR A 40 -13.06 20.87 -27.58
N ALA A 41 -13.36 20.66 -28.86
CA ALA A 41 -14.69 20.22 -29.31
C ALA A 41 -15.08 18.85 -28.70
N VAL A 42 -14.16 17.88 -28.71
CA VAL A 42 -14.38 16.55 -28.12
C VAL A 42 -14.66 16.63 -26.62
N ILE A 43 -13.93 17.47 -25.88
CA ILE A 43 -14.13 17.65 -24.43
C ILE A 43 -15.51 18.24 -24.12
N HIS A 44 -15.94 19.24 -24.90
CA HIS A 44 -17.27 19.84 -24.76
C HIS A 44 -18.38 18.86 -25.15
N GLU A 45 -18.22 18.13 -26.26
CA GLU A 45 -19.19 17.10 -26.70
C GLU A 45 -19.30 15.95 -25.71
N ALA A 46 -18.20 15.56 -25.06
CA ALA A 46 -18.18 14.55 -24.01
C ALA A 46 -18.71 15.06 -22.65
N ALA A 47 -18.97 16.37 -22.51
CA ALA A 47 -19.40 17.02 -21.27
C ALA A 47 -18.44 16.80 -20.07
N VAL A 48 -17.13 16.78 -20.33
CA VAL A 48 -16.09 16.56 -19.30
C VAL A 48 -15.22 17.80 -19.03
N THR A 49 -15.79 18.99 -19.18
CA THR A 49 -15.08 20.26 -18.96
C THR A 49 -14.62 20.48 -17.51
N ASP A 50 -15.30 19.84 -16.57
CA ASP A 50 -14.95 19.85 -15.14
C ASP A 50 -13.87 18.82 -14.78
N GLY A 51 -13.43 18.02 -15.75
CA GLY A 51 -12.38 17.01 -15.63
C GLY A 51 -12.90 15.58 -15.81
N CYS A 52 -11.98 14.65 -16.07
CA CYS A 52 -12.24 13.22 -16.12
C CYS A 52 -10.98 12.42 -15.77
N GLU A 53 -11.11 11.10 -15.61
CA GLU A 53 -9.97 10.21 -15.38
C GLU A 53 -8.97 10.28 -16.55
N ARG A 54 -7.67 10.18 -16.24
CA ARG A 54 -6.59 10.20 -17.23
C ARG A 54 -6.77 9.17 -18.34
N ARG A 55 -7.30 7.99 -18.00
CA ARG A 55 -7.63 6.93 -18.98
C ARG A 55 -8.66 7.41 -20.00
N ILE A 56 -9.76 8.02 -19.54
CA ILE A 56 -10.80 8.61 -20.39
C ILE A 56 -10.18 9.73 -21.22
N GLY A 57 -9.41 10.63 -20.61
CA GLY A 57 -8.70 11.71 -21.30
C GLY A 57 -7.79 11.25 -22.44
N ASN A 58 -7.03 10.18 -22.25
CA ASN A 58 -6.18 9.60 -23.29
C ASN A 58 -7.00 9.03 -24.47
N LEU A 59 -8.15 8.42 -24.19
CA LEU A 59 -9.07 7.95 -25.24
C LEU A 59 -9.70 9.13 -25.98
N LEU A 60 -10.15 10.17 -25.27
CA LEU A 60 -10.67 11.40 -25.87
C LEU A 60 -9.63 12.11 -26.73
N TYR A 61 -8.36 12.14 -26.30
CA TYR A 61 -7.24 12.63 -27.08
C TYR A 61 -7.04 11.84 -28.38
N THR A 62 -7.17 10.52 -28.29
CA THR A 62 -7.08 9.62 -29.44
C THR A 62 -8.24 9.87 -30.41
N VAL A 63 -9.46 10.09 -29.91
CA VAL A 63 -10.61 10.51 -30.73
C VAL A 63 -10.33 11.84 -31.43
N ALA A 64 -9.84 12.85 -30.72
CA ALA A 64 -9.56 14.16 -31.30
C ALA A 64 -8.50 14.13 -32.43
N THR A 65 -7.60 13.14 -32.41
CA THR A 65 -6.48 13.01 -33.34
C THR A 65 -6.74 12.04 -34.50
N LYS A 66 -7.51 10.97 -34.27
CA LYS A 66 -7.66 9.85 -35.22
C LYS A 66 -9.08 9.57 -35.69
N TYR A 67 -10.10 10.22 -35.15
CA TYR A 67 -11.49 9.89 -35.49
C TYR A 67 -11.78 10.05 -37.00
N PRO A 68 -12.48 9.08 -37.64
CA PRO A 68 -12.74 9.09 -39.07
C PRO A 68 -13.59 10.29 -39.51
N THR A 69 -13.08 11.08 -40.46
CA THR A 69 -13.72 12.33 -40.90
C THR A 69 -15.03 12.12 -41.65
N ASN A 70 -15.23 10.95 -42.26
CA ASN A 70 -16.46 10.58 -42.99
C ASN A 70 -17.62 10.16 -42.06
N ALA A 71 -17.38 10.04 -40.75
CA ALA A 71 -18.37 9.55 -39.78
C ALA A 71 -18.58 10.48 -38.59
N LEU A 72 -18.27 11.78 -38.73
CA LEU A 72 -18.33 12.76 -37.63
C LEU A 72 -19.70 12.85 -36.93
N VAL A 73 -20.78 12.46 -37.61
CA VAL A 73 -22.14 12.39 -37.05
C VAL A 73 -22.25 11.43 -35.85
N HIS A 74 -21.39 10.41 -35.79
CA HIS A 74 -21.41 9.38 -34.75
C HIS A 74 -20.46 9.65 -33.59
N ARG A 75 -19.66 10.72 -33.67
CA ARG A 75 -18.67 11.07 -32.65
C ARG A 75 -19.31 11.26 -31.27
N PRO A 76 -20.43 12.01 -31.11
CA PRO A 76 -21.07 12.17 -29.79
C PRO A 76 -21.48 10.83 -29.17
N THR A 77 -21.97 9.90 -29.99
CA THR A 77 -22.34 8.56 -29.52
C THR A 77 -21.11 7.80 -29.01
N LEU A 78 -19.99 7.81 -29.75
CA LEU A 78 -18.75 7.18 -29.27
C LEU A 78 -18.25 7.79 -27.96
N LEU A 79 -18.35 9.12 -27.81
CA LEU A 79 -17.93 9.82 -26.60
C LEU A 79 -18.74 9.37 -25.37
N LEU A 80 -20.04 9.13 -25.52
CA LEU A 80 -20.86 8.56 -24.43
C LEU A 80 -20.38 7.16 -24.00
N TYR A 81 -19.96 6.32 -24.94
CA TYR A 81 -19.41 4.99 -24.64
C TYR A 81 -18.05 5.06 -23.92
N ILE A 82 -17.23 6.07 -24.23
CA ILE A 82 -15.95 6.30 -23.54
C ILE A 82 -16.20 6.83 -22.12
N VAL A 83 -17.06 7.84 -21.96
CA VAL A 83 -17.36 8.46 -20.65
C VAL A 83 -18.09 7.49 -19.71
N SER A 84 -19.00 6.66 -20.24
CA SER A 84 -19.66 5.59 -19.47
C SER A 84 -18.77 4.38 -19.22
N SER A 85 -17.49 4.42 -19.64
CA SER A 85 -16.53 3.31 -19.51
C SER A 85 -17.01 2.02 -20.18
N LYS A 86 -17.82 2.08 -21.23
CA LYS A 86 -18.14 0.90 -22.06
C LYS A 86 -16.99 0.57 -23.04
N ILE A 87 -16.32 1.59 -23.58
CA ILE A 87 -15.08 1.46 -24.34
C ILE A 87 -13.93 1.91 -23.43
N LYS A 88 -13.13 0.94 -22.98
CA LYS A 88 -12.11 1.14 -21.94
C LYS A 88 -10.70 1.06 -22.49
N THR A 89 -10.50 0.41 -23.64
CA THR A 89 -9.16 0.10 -24.17
C THR A 89 -8.91 0.75 -25.55
N PRO A 90 -7.64 1.00 -25.91
CA PRO A 90 -7.29 1.48 -27.25
C PRO A 90 -7.70 0.51 -28.37
N ALA A 91 -7.74 -0.79 -28.11
CA ALA A 91 -8.16 -1.79 -29.10
C ALA A 91 -9.65 -1.67 -29.43
N GLN A 92 -10.51 -1.53 -28.41
CA GLN A 92 -11.94 -1.27 -28.59
C GLN A 92 -12.17 0.06 -29.32
N LEU A 93 -11.36 1.08 -29.01
CA LEU A 93 -11.46 2.38 -29.68
C LEU A 93 -11.07 2.33 -31.17
N GLU A 94 -10.00 1.61 -31.53
CA GLU A 94 -9.59 1.43 -32.94
C GLU A 94 -10.61 0.57 -33.72
N ALA A 95 -11.25 -0.41 -33.05
CA ALA A 95 -12.36 -1.15 -33.64
C ALA A 95 -13.59 -0.25 -33.90
N ALA A 96 -13.92 0.63 -32.95
CA ALA A 96 -14.98 1.63 -33.14
C ALA A 96 -14.66 2.59 -34.29
N PHE A 97 -13.41 3.02 -34.44
CA PHE A 97 -13.00 3.82 -35.60
C PHE A 97 -13.15 3.06 -36.91
N SER A 98 -12.80 1.77 -36.93
CA SER A 98 -12.91 0.92 -38.13
C SER A 98 -14.37 0.69 -38.52
N PHE A 99 -15.25 0.47 -37.53
CA PHE A 99 -16.68 0.35 -37.74
C PHE A 99 -17.25 1.64 -38.32
N PHE A 100 -17.05 2.78 -37.64
CA PHE A 100 -17.57 4.07 -38.12
C PHE A 100 -16.96 4.52 -39.45
N ALA A 101 -15.69 4.24 -39.72
CA ALA A 101 -15.09 4.52 -41.01
C ALA A 101 -15.79 3.75 -42.16
N SER A 102 -16.30 2.55 -41.87
CA SER A 102 -17.03 1.71 -42.83
C SER A 102 -18.51 2.13 -42.97
N THR A 103 -19.17 2.47 -41.87
CA THR A 103 -20.57 2.97 -41.86
C THR A 103 -20.68 4.38 -42.45
N GLY A 104 -19.64 5.21 -42.31
CA GLY A 104 -19.67 6.60 -42.76
C GLY A 104 -20.73 7.43 -42.02
N SER A 105 -21.58 8.13 -42.77
CA SER A 105 -22.65 8.97 -42.22
C SER A 105 -24.01 8.27 -42.10
N GLU A 106 -24.09 6.99 -42.44
CA GLU A 106 -25.33 6.20 -42.36
C GLU A 106 -25.65 5.84 -40.90
N ASN A 107 -26.93 5.62 -40.58
CA ASN A 107 -27.30 5.11 -39.25
C ASN A 107 -26.76 3.69 -39.07
N PHE A 108 -26.42 3.32 -37.83
CA PHE A 108 -25.96 1.98 -37.48
C PHE A 108 -26.86 1.34 -36.44
N GLU A 109 -26.89 0.00 -36.45
CA GLU A 109 -27.54 -0.79 -35.41
C GLU A 109 -26.62 -0.88 -34.18
N VAL A 110 -27.18 -0.59 -33.00
CA VAL A 110 -26.41 -0.51 -31.75
C VAL A 110 -25.78 -1.85 -31.39
N ASP A 111 -26.50 -2.95 -31.59
CA ASP A 111 -26.05 -4.30 -31.25
C ASP A 111 -24.84 -4.71 -32.12
N GLU A 112 -24.87 -4.40 -33.42
CA GLU A 112 -23.76 -4.66 -34.35
C GLU A 112 -22.51 -3.84 -33.98
N PHE A 113 -22.71 -2.61 -33.51
CA PHE A 113 -21.62 -1.75 -33.05
C PHE A 113 -21.00 -2.25 -31.73
N GLU A 114 -21.83 -2.59 -30.75
CA GLU A 114 -21.37 -3.12 -29.46
C GLU A 114 -20.61 -4.44 -29.65
N GLU A 115 -21.09 -5.33 -30.52
CA GLU A 115 -20.42 -6.59 -30.89
C GLU A 115 -19.07 -6.33 -31.59
N ALA A 116 -19.05 -5.48 -32.62
CA ALA A 116 -17.83 -5.17 -33.37
C ALA A 116 -16.74 -4.51 -32.50
N CYS A 117 -17.15 -3.77 -31.46
CA CYS A 117 -16.24 -3.08 -30.56
C CYS A 117 -15.90 -3.88 -29.30
N GLY A 118 -16.47 -5.06 -29.10
CA GLY A 118 -16.27 -5.87 -27.90
C GLY A 118 -16.75 -5.17 -26.63
N VAL A 119 -17.85 -4.42 -26.72
CA VAL A 119 -18.47 -3.79 -25.56
C VAL A 119 -19.11 -4.88 -24.69
N GLY A 120 -18.79 -4.88 -23.39
CA GLY A 120 -19.26 -5.93 -22.47
C GLY A 120 -18.49 -7.25 -22.53
N VAL A 121 -17.48 -7.37 -23.42
CA VAL A 121 -16.59 -8.53 -23.44
C VAL A 121 -15.51 -8.35 -22.37
N GLU A 122 -15.57 -9.16 -21.32
CA GLU A 122 -14.53 -9.27 -20.30
C GLU A 122 -13.72 -10.54 -20.57
N VAL A 123 -12.43 -10.37 -20.86
CA VAL A 123 -11.51 -11.50 -21.05
C VAL A 123 -10.85 -11.79 -19.71
N SER A 124 -11.12 -12.97 -19.15
CA SER A 124 -10.53 -13.37 -17.87
C SER A 124 -9.05 -13.73 -18.03
N SER A 125 -8.27 -13.64 -16.94
CA SER A 125 -6.87 -14.10 -16.94
C SER A 125 -6.75 -15.59 -17.28
N GLU A 126 -7.74 -16.40 -16.90
CA GLU A 126 -7.79 -17.83 -17.19
C GLU A 126 -7.95 -18.09 -18.70
N ASP A 127 -8.83 -17.34 -19.38
CA ASP A 127 -9.01 -17.46 -20.84
C ASP A 127 -7.74 -17.04 -21.61
N ILE A 128 -7.04 -16.02 -21.11
CA ILE A 128 -5.76 -15.60 -21.67
C ILE A 128 -4.72 -16.70 -21.48
N GLU A 129 -4.63 -17.28 -20.28
CA GLU A 129 -3.68 -18.36 -20.00
C GLU A 129 -3.95 -19.60 -20.87
N LEU A 130 -5.21 -20.03 -20.98
CA LEU A 130 -5.61 -21.13 -21.85
C LEU A 130 -5.22 -20.87 -23.30
N THR A 131 -5.52 -19.68 -23.81
CA THR A 131 -5.20 -19.31 -25.21
C THR A 131 -3.70 -19.23 -25.45
N VAL A 132 -2.93 -18.70 -24.49
CA VAL A 132 -1.46 -18.69 -24.56
C VAL A 132 -0.94 -20.12 -24.59
N ASN A 133 -1.46 -21.02 -23.75
CA ASN A 133 -1.04 -22.43 -23.72
C ASN A 133 -1.31 -23.15 -25.04
N GLU A 134 -2.48 -22.94 -25.65
CA GLU A 134 -2.79 -23.51 -26.97
C GLU A 134 -1.82 -23.00 -28.05
N VAL A 135 -1.55 -21.68 -28.08
CA VAL A 135 -0.60 -21.08 -29.03
C VAL A 135 0.81 -21.65 -28.81
N PHE A 136 1.20 -21.90 -27.57
CA PHE A 136 2.50 -22.53 -27.26
C PHE A 136 2.56 -23.99 -27.69
N GLU A 137 1.52 -24.79 -27.47
CA GLU A 137 1.49 -26.18 -27.92
C GLU A 137 1.52 -26.27 -29.45
N GLU A 138 0.81 -25.39 -30.16
CA GLU A 138 0.83 -25.32 -31.64
C GLU A 138 2.21 -24.95 -32.19
N ASN A 139 2.97 -24.11 -31.48
CA ASN A 139 4.27 -23.62 -31.90
C ASN A 139 5.45 -24.33 -31.20
N LYS A 140 5.17 -25.37 -30.39
CA LYS A 140 6.13 -26.00 -29.47
C LYS A 140 7.39 -26.51 -30.15
N ASN A 141 7.25 -27.18 -31.29
CA ASN A 141 8.38 -27.70 -32.05
C ASN A 141 9.30 -26.58 -32.55
N THR A 142 8.70 -25.49 -33.06
CA THR A 142 9.42 -24.29 -33.51
C THR A 142 10.10 -23.59 -32.33
N ILE A 143 9.42 -23.49 -31.19
CA ILE A 143 9.96 -22.86 -29.97
C ILE A 143 11.15 -23.66 -29.43
N LEU A 144 11.07 -24.99 -29.40
CA LEU A 144 12.18 -25.85 -28.95
C LEU A 144 13.38 -25.79 -29.89
N GLU A 145 13.15 -25.69 -31.20
CA GLU A 145 14.22 -25.59 -32.21
C GLU A 145 14.92 -24.21 -32.18
N LEU A 146 14.14 -23.13 -32.12
CA LEU A 146 14.67 -21.76 -32.16
C LEU A 146 15.02 -21.20 -30.77
N ARG A 147 14.54 -21.84 -29.70
CA ARG A 147 14.63 -21.36 -28.31
C ARG A 147 14.22 -19.88 -28.20
N TYR A 148 15.04 -19.05 -27.57
CA TYR A 148 14.78 -17.62 -27.39
C TYR A 148 14.93 -16.79 -28.68
N ARG A 149 15.29 -17.42 -29.81
CA ARG A 149 15.27 -16.78 -31.13
C ARG A 149 13.88 -16.82 -31.78
N THR A 150 12.91 -17.48 -31.15
CA THR A 150 11.51 -17.49 -31.59
C THR A 150 10.95 -16.07 -31.59
N ASN A 151 10.25 -15.69 -32.66
CA ASN A 151 9.62 -14.38 -32.75
C ASN A 151 8.41 -14.29 -31.81
N VAL A 152 8.64 -13.73 -30.63
CA VAL A 152 7.60 -13.48 -29.62
C VAL A 152 6.46 -12.62 -30.18
N GLY A 153 6.74 -11.73 -31.15
CA GLY A 153 5.72 -10.93 -31.82
C GLY A 153 4.72 -11.77 -32.62
N ASP A 154 5.14 -12.90 -33.18
CA ASP A 154 4.25 -13.80 -33.93
C ASP A 154 3.34 -14.59 -32.97
N LEU A 155 3.89 -15.06 -31.84
CA LEU A 155 3.10 -15.69 -30.77
C LEU A 155 2.05 -14.72 -30.21
N PHE A 156 2.46 -13.47 -29.98
CA PHE A 156 1.58 -12.40 -29.54
C PHE A 156 0.46 -12.12 -30.56
N ALA A 157 0.79 -12.12 -31.86
CA ALA A 157 -0.20 -11.94 -32.92
C ALA A 157 -1.23 -13.09 -32.98
N HIS A 158 -0.81 -14.33 -32.74
CA HIS A 158 -1.72 -15.47 -32.68
C HIS A 158 -2.70 -15.38 -31.50
N VAL A 159 -2.22 -15.00 -30.31
CA VAL A 159 -3.09 -14.77 -29.14
C VAL A 159 -4.07 -13.64 -29.42
N ARG A 160 -3.59 -12.51 -29.97
CA ARG A 160 -4.43 -11.36 -30.33
C ARG A 160 -5.49 -11.67 -31.38
N LYS A 161 -5.24 -12.65 -32.27
CA LYS A 161 -6.22 -13.10 -33.26
C LYS A 161 -7.39 -13.86 -32.63
N ARG A 162 -7.14 -14.60 -31.53
CA ARG A 162 -8.16 -15.38 -30.80
C ARG A 162 -8.87 -14.53 -29.75
N LEU A 163 -8.12 -13.72 -29.03
CA LEU A 163 -8.61 -12.82 -27.99
C LEU A 163 -8.23 -11.36 -28.32
N PRO A 164 -8.98 -10.70 -29.22
CA PRO A 164 -8.67 -9.34 -29.66
C PRO A 164 -8.78 -8.28 -28.55
N TRP A 165 -9.54 -8.57 -27.50
CA TRP A 165 -9.83 -7.68 -26.37
C TRP A 165 -9.00 -7.99 -25.10
N ALA A 166 -8.10 -8.98 -25.16
CA ALA A 166 -7.23 -9.33 -24.03
C ALA A 166 -6.25 -8.20 -23.68
N ASP A 167 -5.91 -8.08 -22.40
CA ASP A 167 -4.90 -7.11 -21.96
C ASP A 167 -3.51 -7.48 -22.53
N PRO A 168 -2.90 -6.62 -23.37
CA PRO A 168 -1.63 -6.92 -24.00
C PRO A 168 -0.48 -7.09 -22.99
N LYS A 169 -0.56 -6.48 -21.80
CA LYS A 169 0.44 -6.65 -20.75
C LYS A 169 0.37 -8.05 -20.15
N ILE A 170 -0.82 -8.55 -19.84
CA ILE A 170 -1.04 -9.89 -19.28
C ILE A 170 -0.62 -10.96 -20.29
N VAL A 171 -1.02 -10.81 -21.56
CA VAL A 171 -0.60 -11.71 -22.64
C VAL A 171 0.91 -11.78 -22.73
N LYS A 172 1.61 -10.65 -22.70
CA LYS A 172 3.07 -10.62 -22.78
C LYS A 172 3.72 -11.33 -21.59
N GLN A 173 3.25 -11.05 -20.37
CA GLN A 173 3.76 -11.68 -19.14
C GLN A 173 3.63 -13.21 -19.19
N LEU A 174 2.48 -13.72 -19.62
CA LEU A 174 2.25 -15.16 -19.74
C LEU A 174 3.10 -15.81 -20.83
N ILE A 175 3.27 -15.15 -21.98
CA ILE A 175 4.18 -15.62 -23.04
C ILE A 175 5.62 -15.68 -22.52
N ASP A 176 6.10 -14.63 -21.85
CA ASP A 176 7.47 -14.59 -21.30
C ASP A 176 7.67 -15.67 -20.22
N ALA A 177 6.68 -15.89 -19.35
CA ALA A 177 6.68 -16.95 -18.33
C ALA A 177 6.72 -18.35 -18.96
N ARG A 178 5.87 -18.63 -19.96
CA ARG A 178 5.84 -19.92 -20.67
C ARG A 178 7.10 -20.18 -21.49
N MET A 179 7.68 -19.15 -22.09
CA MET A 179 9.00 -19.26 -22.74
C MET A 179 10.07 -19.72 -21.75
N TYR A 180 10.09 -19.12 -20.56
CA TYR A 180 11.02 -19.50 -19.51
C TYR A 180 10.78 -20.92 -18.98
N GLU A 181 9.53 -21.28 -18.73
CA GLU A 181 9.14 -22.61 -18.25
C GLU A 181 9.52 -23.72 -19.24
N LEU A 182 9.38 -23.47 -20.55
CA LEU A 182 9.69 -24.44 -21.60
C LEU A 182 11.20 -24.51 -21.95
N LEU A 183 11.93 -23.38 -21.88
CA LEU A 183 13.30 -23.28 -22.40
C LEU A 183 14.39 -23.19 -21.32
N GLY A 184 14.03 -22.83 -20.08
CA GLY A 184 14.97 -22.56 -18.99
C GLY A 184 15.81 -21.30 -19.24
N GLU A 185 16.95 -21.16 -18.55
CA GLU A 185 17.82 -19.99 -18.68
C GLU A 185 18.33 -19.76 -20.12
N ARG A 186 18.58 -18.49 -20.45
CA ARG A 186 19.23 -18.12 -21.71
C ARG A 186 20.69 -18.56 -21.71
N THR A 187 21.10 -19.26 -22.75
CA THR A 187 22.48 -19.73 -22.92
C THR A 187 23.24 -18.87 -23.93
N ALA A 188 24.57 -18.95 -23.94
CA ALA A 188 25.40 -18.25 -24.92
C ALA A 188 25.01 -18.60 -26.39
N ALA A 189 24.49 -19.82 -26.62
CA ALA A 189 23.97 -20.23 -27.92
C ALA A 189 22.74 -19.42 -28.35
N ASP A 190 21.90 -18.94 -27.43
CA ASP A 190 20.72 -18.13 -27.74
C ASP A 190 21.09 -16.72 -28.25
N ILE A 191 22.31 -16.25 -27.94
CA ILE A 191 22.84 -14.92 -28.30
C ILE A 191 23.56 -14.96 -29.66
N GLU A 192 24.07 -16.11 -30.09
CA GLU A 192 24.73 -16.26 -31.39
C GLU A 192 23.73 -16.11 -32.55
N LYS A 193 24.02 -15.20 -33.49
CA LYS A 193 23.23 -15.06 -34.72
C LYS A 193 23.50 -16.22 -35.66
N LEU A 194 22.45 -16.95 -36.05
CA LEU A 194 22.52 -17.91 -37.16
C LEU A 194 23.01 -17.22 -38.43
N SER A 195 24.06 -17.77 -39.04
CA SER A 195 24.63 -17.29 -40.31
C SER A 195 23.68 -17.58 -41.47
N LYS A 196 22.72 -16.66 -41.72
CA LYS A 196 21.98 -16.64 -43.00
C LYS A 196 22.70 -15.71 -44.00
N LYS A 197 22.87 -16.28 -45.20
CA LYS A 197 23.45 -15.68 -46.42
C LYS A 197 23.03 -14.23 -46.65
N LYS A 198 24.04 -13.45 -47.05
CA LYS A 198 24.04 -12.12 -47.70
C LYS A 198 22.72 -11.68 -48.34
N GLU A 199 22.26 -10.47 -48.00
CA GLU A 199 22.17 -9.35 -48.96
C GLU A 199 22.15 -7.98 -48.24
N LYS A 200 22.82 -7.00 -48.85
CA LYS A 200 23.26 -5.69 -48.31
C LYS A 200 22.16 -4.62 -48.37
N LYS A 201 22.18 -3.66 -47.42
CA LYS A 201 22.26 -2.20 -47.69
C LYS A 201 22.45 -1.36 -46.42
N GLU A 202 23.02 -0.18 -46.63
CA GLU A 202 23.94 0.57 -45.77
C GLU A 202 23.34 1.63 -44.82
N LYS A 203 24.10 1.87 -43.74
CA LYS A 203 24.26 3.02 -42.80
C LYS A 203 23.62 4.39 -43.13
N LYS A 204 23.22 5.10 -42.05
CA LYS A 204 23.78 6.43 -41.67
C LYS A 204 23.51 6.82 -40.20
N GLU A 205 24.50 7.49 -39.59
CA GLU A 205 24.65 7.85 -38.16
C GLU A 205 24.09 9.24 -37.77
N LYS A 206 23.69 9.34 -36.49
CA LYS A 206 23.74 10.40 -35.43
C LYS A 206 24.20 11.86 -35.76
N PRO A 207 23.77 12.90 -35.00
CA PRO A 207 24.38 13.20 -33.68
C PRO A 207 23.48 13.82 -32.57
N GLU A 208 24.06 13.82 -31.36
CA GLU A 208 23.61 14.20 -30.01
C GLU A 208 23.60 15.72 -29.71
N LYS A 209 22.87 16.18 -28.66
CA LYS A 209 23.43 16.72 -27.38
C LYS A 209 22.46 17.49 -26.45
N ASP A 210 22.59 17.18 -25.15
CA ASP A 210 22.64 17.99 -23.91
C ASP A 210 21.47 18.93 -23.55
N GLU A 211 20.68 18.61 -22.52
CA GLU A 211 20.82 18.92 -21.06
C GLU A 211 20.61 20.40 -20.69
N ASP A 212 19.54 20.72 -19.91
CA ASP A 212 19.71 21.29 -18.56
C ASP A 212 18.39 21.46 -17.75
N LYS A 213 18.54 21.40 -16.42
CA LYS A 213 17.52 21.34 -15.35
C LYS A 213 17.09 22.71 -14.79
N LYS A 214 16.07 22.66 -13.90
CA LYS A 214 15.72 23.50 -12.71
C LYS A 214 14.36 24.23 -12.85
N PHE A 215 13.51 24.47 -11.83
CA PHE A 215 13.14 23.87 -10.53
C PHE A 215 11.99 24.75 -9.95
N ALA A 216 11.11 24.19 -9.11
CA ALA A 216 10.45 24.80 -7.93
C ALA A 216 9.04 25.49 -8.01
N ASN A 217 8.12 24.83 -7.26
CA ASN A 217 7.25 25.32 -6.16
C ASN A 217 5.75 25.63 -6.34
N ASP A 218 4.95 24.71 -5.75
CA ASP A 218 3.90 24.82 -4.73
C ASP A 218 2.61 25.66 -4.93
N ALA A 219 1.46 24.96 -4.97
CA ALA A 219 0.36 25.02 -3.98
C ALA A 219 -0.79 24.02 -4.33
N PRO A 220 -1.61 23.55 -3.37
CA PRO A 220 -2.18 22.20 -3.35
C PRO A 220 -3.60 22.07 -3.96
N VAL A 221 -3.80 21.03 -4.77
CA VAL A 221 -5.13 20.56 -5.23
C VAL A 221 -5.21 19.03 -5.09
N GLN A 222 -6.36 18.54 -4.63
CA GLN A 222 -6.65 17.14 -4.31
C GLN A 222 -6.47 16.22 -5.53
N LEU A 223 -5.77 15.08 -5.35
CA LEU A 223 -5.37 14.16 -6.43
C LEU A 223 -6.37 12.98 -6.58
N PRO A 224 -6.69 12.53 -7.81
CA PRO A 224 -7.45 11.30 -8.08
C PRO A 224 -6.63 10.02 -7.81
N GLU A 225 -7.32 8.91 -7.53
CA GLU A 225 -6.79 7.64 -6.98
C GLU A 225 -5.77 6.85 -7.84
N GLU A 226 -5.41 7.25 -9.06
CA GLU A 226 -4.50 6.48 -9.94
C GLU A 226 -3.03 6.98 -10.03
N ASP A 227 -2.63 8.10 -9.41
CA ASP A 227 -1.24 8.62 -9.49
C ASP A 227 -0.72 9.14 -8.13
N LEU A 228 -0.48 8.25 -7.15
CA LEU A 228 0.04 8.63 -5.82
C LEU A 228 1.32 7.91 -5.36
N PHE A 229 1.87 7.06 -6.22
CA PHE A 229 3.22 6.54 -6.05
C PHE A 229 4.13 7.30 -7.03
N PRO A 230 5.04 8.18 -6.57
CA PRO A 230 5.97 8.86 -7.46
C PRO A 230 7.07 7.91 -7.95
N ILE A 231 6.69 6.80 -8.60
CA ILE A 231 7.57 5.74 -9.10
C ILE A 231 8.34 6.19 -10.33
N SER A 232 7.80 7.15 -11.08
CA SER A 232 8.51 7.81 -12.19
C SER A 232 9.81 8.48 -11.76
N ASN A 233 9.99 8.75 -10.46
CA ASN A 233 11.16 9.45 -9.94
C ASN A 233 12.29 8.50 -9.53
N PHE A 234 12.06 7.19 -9.41
CA PHE A 234 13.11 6.25 -9.09
C PHE A 234 13.87 5.85 -10.36
N PRO A 235 15.21 5.86 -10.37
CA PRO A 235 15.97 5.41 -11.51
C PRO A 235 15.70 3.92 -11.79
N PRO A 236 15.82 3.45 -13.04
CA PRO A 236 15.86 2.02 -13.31
C PRO A 236 17.22 1.44 -12.85
N PRO A 237 17.34 0.12 -12.56
CA PRO A 237 18.58 -0.47 -12.05
C PRO A 237 19.81 -0.22 -12.92
N GLU A 238 19.65 -0.13 -14.23
CA GLU A 238 20.72 0.14 -15.20
C GLU A 238 21.32 1.54 -15.07
N GLU A 239 20.62 2.47 -14.43
CA GLU A 239 21.10 3.83 -14.16
C GLU A 239 21.85 3.95 -12.82
N ASN A 240 22.01 2.84 -12.08
CA ASN A 240 22.67 2.83 -10.77
C ASN A 240 24.20 2.97 -10.81
N TYR A 241 24.76 3.55 -11.89
CA TYR A 241 26.16 4.00 -11.99
C TYR A 241 26.31 5.50 -11.69
N LYS A 242 25.20 6.23 -11.57
CA LYS A 242 25.21 7.67 -11.23
C LYS A 242 25.73 7.86 -9.80
N VAL A 243 26.32 9.03 -9.55
CA VAL A 243 26.82 9.41 -8.22
C VAL A 243 25.68 9.38 -7.20
N HIS A 244 25.83 8.55 -6.16
CA HIS A 244 24.87 8.46 -5.07
C HIS A 244 25.06 9.59 -4.06
N THR A 245 26.31 9.85 -3.69
CA THR A 245 26.69 10.86 -2.71
C THR A 245 28.15 11.24 -2.86
N GLU A 246 28.48 12.44 -2.38
CA GLU A 246 29.84 12.93 -2.23
C GLU A 246 30.13 13.07 -0.74
N ILE A 247 31.23 12.46 -0.29
CA ILE A 247 31.64 12.47 1.11
C ILE A 247 32.90 13.30 1.22
N PRO A 248 32.82 14.56 1.67
CA PRO A 248 34.00 15.37 1.91
C PRO A 248 34.73 14.86 3.17
N PHE A 249 36.05 14.78 3.10
CA PHE A 249 36.94 14.45 4.21
C PHE A 249 37.64 15.70 4.75
N SER A 250 38.08 15.62 6.00
CA SER A 250 38.77 16.70 6.69
C SER A 250 40.13 17.09 6.08
N ASP A 251 40.74 16.22 5.28
CA ASP A 251 41.98 16.50 4.53
C ASP A 251 41.73 17.25 3.21
N GLY A 252 40.47 17.56 2.89
CA GLY A 252 40.05 18.24 1.67
C GLY A 252 39.78 17.31 0.49
N SER A 253 39.99 16.00 0.64
CA SER A 253 39.59 15.02 -0.36
C SER A 253 38.07 14.81 -0.36
N VAL A 254 37.51 14.40 -1.50
CA VAL A 254 36.08 14.10 -1.63
C VAL A 254 35.94 12.71 -2.23
N LEU A 255 35.25 11.82 -1.52
CA LEU A 255 34.93 10.49 -2.03
C LEU A 255 33.61 10.56 -2.81
N ILE A 256 33.68 10.26 -4.10
CA ILE A 256 32.53 10.16 -4.98
C ILE A 256 32.06 8.71 -4.97
N CYS A 257 30.88 8.46 -4.39
CA CYS A 257 30.33 7.11 -4.28
C CYS A 257 29.45 6.79 -5.49
N CYS A 258 29.92 5.88 -6.34
CA CYS A 258 29.17 5.32 -7.46
C CYS A 258 29.63 3.89 -7.76
N ASN A 259 28.78 3.12 -8.43
CA ASN A 259 29.18 1.82 -8.96
C ASN A 259 30.08 1.96 -10.18
N THR A 260 31.13 1.15 -10.24
CA THR A 260 31.87 0.96 -11.50
C THR A 260 31.00 0.17 -12.48
N LYS A 261 31.28 0.32 -13.77
CA LYS A 261 30.56 -0.43 -14.81
C LYS A 261 30.65 -1.95 -14.60
N GLU A 262 31.82 -2.45 -14.21
CA GLU A 262 32.06 -3.88 -13.97
C GLU A 262 31.20 -4.43 -12.81
N VAL A 263 31.10 -3.68 -11.71
CA VAL A 263 30.26 -4.05 -10.57
C VAL A 263 28.79 -4.01 -10.94
N LEU A 264 28.36 -2.99 -11.69
CA LEU A 264 26.98 -2.86 -12.14
C LEU A 264 26.61 -3.97 -13.15
N ASP A 265 27.48 -4.29 -14.10
CA ASP A 265 27.22 -5.34 -15.10
C ASP A 265 27.05 -6.70 -14.39
N LYS A 266 27.87 -7.01 -13.39
CA LYS A 266 27.72 -8.22 -12.55
C LYS A 266 26.40 -8.21 -11.76
N HIS A 267 26.03 -7.06 -11.19
CA HIS A 267 24.76 -6.89 -10.49
C HIS A 267 23.57 -7.11 -11.43
N LEU A 268 23.59 -6.53 -12.63
CA LEU A 268 22.53 -6.69 -13.63
C LEU A 268 22.44 -8.13 -14.15
N GLU A 269 23.57 -8.84 -14.25
CA GLU A 269 23.58 -10.27 -14.60
C GLU A 269 22.88 -11.11 -13.53
N VAL A 270 23.18 -10.88 -12.24
CA VAL A 270 22.56 -11.61 -11.12
C VAL A 270 21.07 -11.30 -10.99
N THR A 271 20.68 -10.04 -11.22
CA THR A 271 19.29 -9.58 -11.00
C THR A 271 18.40 -9.71 -12.23
N GLY A 272 18.99 -9.89 -13.42
CA GLY A 272 18.29 -9.80 -14.70
C GLY A 272 17.72 -8.41 -15.00
N GLY A 273 18.21 -7.37 -14.32
CA GLY A 273 17.66 -6.00 -14.40
C GLY A 273 16.35 -5.80 -13.63
N ASN A 274 15.89 -6.80 -12.87
CA ASN A 274 14.68 -6.66 -12.06
C ASN A 274 14.91 -5.73 -10.87
N VAL A 275 13.85 -5.04 -10.43
CA VAL A 275 13.91 -4.25 -9.20
C VAL A 275 13.91 -5.17 -7.99
N LEU A 276 14.93 -5.07 -7.14
CA LEU A 276 14.96 -5.68 -5.82
C LEU A 276 14.90 -4.62 -4.70
N THR A 277 13.96 -4.80 -3.78
CA THR A 277 13.79 -4.01 -2.54
C THR A 277 13.84 -4.94 -1.33
N ARG A 278 13.83 -4.37 -0.12
CA ARG A 278 13.58 -5.13 1.10
C ARG A 278 12.79 -4.32 2.11
N PHE A 279 11.94 -5.01 2.86
CA PHE A 279 11.36 -4.52 4.10
C PHE A 279 12.13 -5.17 5.26
N PRO A 280 12.95 -4.40 6.02
CA PRO A 280 13.84 -4.97 7.02
C PRO A 280 13.41 -4.67 8.48
N PRO A 281 12.35 -5.29 9.03
CA PRO A 281 11.90 -5.01 10.39
C PRO A 281 12.80 -5.64 11.46
N GLU A 282 12.99 -4.94 12.58
CA GLU A 282 13.62 -5.51 13.79
C GLU A 282 12.60 -6.41 14.53
N PRO A 283 12.89 -7.69 14.81
CA PRO A 283 11.96 -8.62 15.47
C PRO A 283 11.95 -8.47 16.99
N ASN A 284 11.75 -7.24 17.46
CA ASN A 284 11.84 -6.87 18.87
C ASN A 284 10.58 -6.16 19.40
N GLY A 285 9.52 -6.06 18.59
CA GLY A 285 8.25 -5.45 18.96
C GLY A 285 7.18 -5.59 17.88
N TYR A 286 5.95 -5.19 18.21
CA TYR A 286 4.83 -5.22 17.29
C TYR A 286 4.92 -4.08 16.27
N LEU A 287 4.64 -4.40 15.01
CA LEU A 287 4.52 -3.41 13.94
C LEU A 287 3.37 -2.44 14.22
N HIS A 288 3.52 -1.21 13.77
CA HIS A 288 2.55 -0.13 13.89
C HIS A 288 2.26 0.51 12.54
N ILE A 289 1.28 1.40 12.46
CA ILE A 289 0.84 2.00 11.19
C ILE A 289 1.97 2.65 10.37
N GLY A 290 2.99 3.22 11.00
CA GLY A 290 4.20 3.67 10.30
C GLY A 290 4.92 2.59 9.47
N HIS A 291 4.91 1.33 9.92
CA HIS A 291 5.44 0.20 9.17
C HIS A 291 4.55 -0.17 7.97
N ALA A 292 3.25 0.14 7.99
CA ALA A 292 2.42 -0.03 6.80
C ALA A 292 2.88 0.88 5.65
N LYS A 293 3.38 2.10 5.96
CA LYS A 293 4.02 2.94 4.94
C LYS A 293 5.29 2.32 4.39
N ALA A 294 6.14 1.75 5.26
CA ALA A 294 7.36 1.07 4.81
C ALA A 294 7.04 -0.14 3.91
N MET A 295 6.15 -1.03 4.35
CA MET A 295 5.72 -2.17 3.54
C MET A 295 5.12 -1.72 2.20
N PHE A 296 4.25 -0.72 2.21
CA PHE A 296 3.66 -0.18 0.98
C PHE A 296 4.73 0.36 0.03
N VAL A 297 5.76 1.03 0.53
CA VAL A 297 6.87 1.57 -0.26
C VAL A 297 7.74 0.44 -0.83
N ASP A 298 8.20 -0.48 0.02
CA ASP A 298 9.15 -1.54 -0.34
C ASP A 298 8.53 -2.59 -1.27
N PHE A 299 7.39 -3.15 -0.85
CA PHE A 299 6.68 -4.16 -1.64
C PHE A 299 5.95 -3.53 -2.84
N GLY A 300 5.40 -2.32 -2.68
CA GLY A 300 4.69 -1.64 -3.76
C GLY A 300 5.59 -1.29 -4.93
N LEU A 301 6.80 -0.79 -4.68
CA LEU A 301 7.76 -0.49 -5.76
C LEU A 301 8.16 -1.76 -6.52
N ALA A 302 8.45 -2.85 -5.81
CA ALA A 302 8.77 -4.14 -6.43
C ALA A 302 7.58 -4.64 -7.26
N LYS A 303 6.39 -4.70 -6.67
CA LYS A 303 5.17 -5.19 -7.35
C LYS A 303 4.84 -4.41 -8.62
N GLU A 304 4.93 -3.08 -8.58
CA GLU A 304 4.61 -2.25 -9.74
C GLU A 304 5.63 -2.41 -10.88
N ARG A 305 6.91 -2.60 -10.54
CA ARG A 305 7.97 -2.79 -11.54
C ARG A 305 8.22 -4.25 -11.92
N GLY A 306 7.35 -5.18 -11.49
CA GLY A 306 7.51 -6.61 -11.73
C GLY A 306 8.78 -7.21 -11.12
N GLY A 307 9.26 -6.61 -10.04
CA GLY A 307 10.44 -7.01 -9.28
C GLY A 307 10.12 -7.81 -8.02
N TYR A 308 11.08 -7.87 -7.10
CA TYR A 308 11.07 -8.71 -5.92
C TYR A 308 11.35 -7.91 -4.65
N CYS A 309 10.66 -8.24 -3.55
CA CYS A 309 10.91 -7.63 -2.24
C CYS A 309 11.27 -8.72 -1.22
N TYR A 310 12.41 -8.57 -0.57
CA TYR A 310 12.79 -9.41 0.57
C TYR A 310 12.01 -8.98 1.82
N LEU A 311 11.61 -9.95 2.65
CA LEU A 311 11.32 -9.72 4.07
C LEU A 311 12.56 -10.11 4.85
N ARG A 312 13.33 -9.11 5.30
CA ARG A 312 14.60 -9.37 5.98
C ARG A 312 14.48 -9.06 7.47
N TYR A 313 14.52 -10.06 8.32
CA TYR A 313 14.59 -9.78 9.76
C TYR A 313 15.95 -9.16 10.09
N ASP A 314 15.92 -7.94 10.62
CA ASP A 314 17.12 -7.30 11.12
C ASP A 314 17.42 -7.80 12.53
N ASP A 315 18.02 -8.98 12.57
CA ASP A 315 18.32 -9.75 13.76
C ASP A 315 19.80 -9.65 14.15
N THR A 316 20.29 -8.41 14.34
CA THR A 316 21.69 -8.16 14.76
C THR A 316 21.88 -8.13 16.28
N ASN A 317 20.80 -8.26 17.07
CA ASN A 317 20.85 -8.07 18.52
C ASN A 317 20.25 -9.28 19.27
N PRO A 318 21.10 -10.19 19.80
CA PRO A 318 20.65 -11.45 20.38
C PRO A 318 19.74 -11.31 21.60
N GLU A 319 19.74 -10.16 22.29
CA GLU A 319 18.93 -9.94 23.50
C GLU A 319 17.50 -9.43 23.21
N ALA A 320 17.31 -8.72 22.08
CA ALA A 320 16.08 -7.99 21.82
C ALA A 320 15.02 -8.83 21.09
N GLU A 321 15.43 -9.96 20.53
CA GLU A 321 14.69 -10.72 19.56
C GLU A 321 13.89 -11.83 20.23
N LYS A 322 12.64 -12.01 19.78
CA LYS A 322 11.78 -13.08 20.28
C LYS A 322 11.04 -13.72 19.12
N LYS A 323 10.89 -15.05 19.19
CA LYS A 323 10.13 -15.82 18.21
C LYS A 323 8.71 -15.28 18.00
N GLU A 324 8.04 -14.87 19.09
CA GLU A 324 6.72 -14.22 19.04
C GLU A 324 6.67 -13.04 18.05
N TYR A 325 7.70 -12.17 18.03
CA TYR A 325 7.72 -11.02 17.13
C TYR A 325 8.04 -11.41 15.69
N ILE A 326 8.88 -12.43 15.48
CA ILE A 326 9.18 -12.97 14.16
C ILE A 326 7.89 -13.49 13.52
N ASP A 327 7.21 -14.41 14.21
CA ASP A 327 5.97 -15.04 13.76
C ASP A 327 4.87 -13.98 13.51
N HIS A 328 4.74 -13.00 14.41
CA HIS A 328 3.75 -11.93 14.27
C HIS A 328 4.04 -10.96 13.11
N ILE A 329 5.31 -10.62 12.86
CA ILE A 329 5.68 -9.78 11.71
C ILE A 329 5.27 -10.45 10.41
N GLU A 330 5.54 -11.76 10.27
CA GLU A 330 5.16 -12.53 9.09
C GLU A 330 3.64 -12.53 8.90
N GLU A 331 2.88 -12.81 9.97
CA GLU A 331 1.42 -12.78 9.95
C GLU A 331 0.88 -11.41 9.51
N ILE A 332 1.47 -10.31 9.99
CA ILE A 332 1.05 -8.95 9.61
C ILE A 332 1.41 -8.62 8.16
N VAL A 333 2.57 -9.04 7.67
CA VAL A 333 2.96 -8.84 6.26
C VAL A 333 1.95 -9.54 5.35
N GLN A 334 1.61 -10.80 5.66
CA GLN A 334 0.58 -11.56 4.94
C GLN A 334 -0.79 -10.90 5.03
N TRP A 335 -1.22 -10.49 6.23
CA TRP A 335 -2.51 -9.81 6.44
C TRP A 335 -2.61 -8.49 5.67
N MET A 336 -1.51 -7.75 5.57
CA MET A 336 -1.43 -6.52 4.78
C MET A 336 -1.53 -6.74 3.26
N GLY A 337 -1.52 -8.00 2.81
CA GLY A 337 -1.66 -8.39 1.41
C GLY A 337 -0.33 -8.40 0.64
N TRP A 338 0.80 -8.49 1.35
CA TRP A 338 2.13 -8.54 0.75
C TRP A 338 2.69 -9.96 0.79
N GLU A 339 3.39 -10.33 -0.28
CA GLU A 339 4.06 -11.62 -0.41
C GLU A 339 5.58 -11.39 -0.58
N PRO A 340 6.40 -11.81 0.40
CA PRO A 340 7.85 -11.77 0.26
C PRO A 340 8.35 -12.69 -0.85
N PHE A 341 9.27 -12.19 -1.67
CA PHE A 341 10.02 -13.03 -2.61
C PHE A 341 10.86 -14.08 -1.87
N LYS A 342 11.51 -13.65 -0.79
CA LYS A 342 12.29 -14.49 0.10
C LYS A 342 12.29 -13.89 1.51
N ILE A 343 12.23 -14.76 2.50
CA ILE A 343 12.44 -14.40 3.90
C ILE A 343 13.90 -14.69 4.24
N THR A 344 14.61 -13.69 4.75
CA THR A 344 16.02 -13.78 5.13
C THR A 344 16.24 -13.21 6.52
N TYR A 345 17.33 -13.60 7.16
CA TYR A 345 17.79 -13.06 8.43
C TYR A 345 19.15 -12.41 8.23
N THR A 346 19.40 -11.25 8.82
CA THR A 346 20.76 -10.67 8.83
C THR A 346 21.78 -11.67 9.41
N SER A 347 21.35 -12.51 10.36
CA SER A 347 22.17 -13.56 10.95
C SER A 347 22.56 -14.69 9.99
N ASP A 348 21.83 -14.89 8.88
CA ASP A 348 22.23 -15.80 7.80
C ASP A 348 23.60 -15.39 7.22
N TYR A 349 23.91 -14.10 7.24
CA TYR A 349 25.10 -13.51 6.64
C TYR A 349 26.22 -13.26 7.66
N PHE A 350 26.11 -13.68 8.93
CA PHE A 350 27.14 -13.40 9.95
C PHE A 350 28.56 -13.88 9.57
N GLN A 351 28.66 -15.00 8.86
CA GLN A 351 29.95 -15.50 8.38
C GLN A 351 30.57 -14.55 7.35
N GLU A 352 29.81 -14.16 6.32
CA GLU A 352 30.27 -13.22 5.29
C GLU A 352 30.57 -11.84 5.88
N LEU A 353 29.72 -11.36 6.81
CA LEU A 353 29.93 -10.13 7.54
C LEU A 353 31.24 -10.13 8.33
N TYR A 354 31.57 -11.25 9.00
CA TYR A 354 32.82 -11.41 9.74
C TYR A 354 34.03 -11.42 8.80
N GLU A 355 33.94 -12.13 7.67
CA GLU A 355 35.03 -12.17 6.67
C GLU A 355 35.30 -10.79 6.06
N LEU A 356 34.24 -10.04 5.77
CA LEU A 356 34.35 -8.65 5.31
C LEU A 356 34.93 -7.74 6.41
N ALA A 357 34.70 -8.02 7.69
CA ALA A 357 35.26 -7.24 8.79
C ALA A 357 36.77 -7.48 8.90
N VAL A 358 37.19 -8.73 8.75
CA VAL A 358 38.59 -9.12 8.65
C VAL A 358 39.27 -8.42 7.46
N GLU A 359 38.60 -8.39 6.30
CA GLU A 359 39.10 -7.69 5.11
C GLU A 359 39.20 -6.17 5.34
N LEU A 360 38.22 -5.56 6.02
CA LEU A 360 38.25 -4.15 6.39
C LEU A 360 39.46 -3.82 7.28
N ILE A 361 39.80 -4.70 8.23
CA ILE A 361 41.02 -4.57 9.05
C ILE A 361 42.28 -4.70 8.18
N ARG A 362 42.34 -5.67 7.27
CA ARG A 362 43.49 -5.87 6.37
C ARG A 362 43.75 -4.67 5.47
N ARG A 363 42.70 -3.98 5.03
CA ARG A 363 42.77 -2.74 4.26
C ARG A 363 43.13 -1.51 5.12
N GLY A 364 43.25 -1.67 6.44
CA GLY A 364 43.56 -0.57 7.35
C GLY A 364 42.37 0.34 7.64
N HIS A 365 41.14 -0.10 7.34
CA HIS A 365 39.90 0.66 7.53
C HIS A 365 39.11 0.23 8.76
N ALA A 366 39.67 -0.62 9.62
CA ALA A 366 39.10 -0.95 10.92
C ALA A 366 40.18 -1.32 11.93
N TYR A 367 39.88 -1.14 13.22
CA TYR A 367 40.77 -1.47 14.32
C TYR A 367 39.96 -1.93 15.53
N VAL A 368 40.55 -2.79 16.36
CA VAL A 368 39.95 -3.15 17.65
C VAL A 368 40.20 -2.00 18.62
N ASP A 369 39.21 -1.64 19.44
CA ASP A 369 39.27 -0.56 20.42
C ASP A 369 38.94 -1.11 21.81
N HIS A 370 39.65 -0.63 22.83
CA HIS A 370 39.42 -1.01 24.24
C HIS A 370 38.87 0.15 25.09
N GLN A 371 38.50 1.27 24.47
CA GLN A 371 37.83 2.36 25.17
C GLN A 371 36.47 1.91 25.74
N THR A 372 36.11 2.42 26.92
CA THR A 372 34.78 2.19 27.49
C THR A 372 33.71 2.96 26.69
N PRO A 373 32.41 2.60 26.82
CA PRO A 373 31.33 3.35 26.17
C PRO A 373 31.32 4.86 26.50
N GLU A 374 31.67 5.22 27.73
CA GLU A 374 31.78 6.62 28.19
C GLU A 374 32.95 7.33 27.51
N GLU A 375 34.11 6.67 27.42
CA GLU A 375 35.28 7.20 26.72
C GLU A 375 35.03 7.36 25.21
N ILE A 376 34.40 6.37 24.57
CA ILE A 376 34.00 6.47 23.16
C ILE A 376 33.09 7.68 22.95
N LYS A 377 32.10 7.86 23.81
CA LYS A 377 31.19 9.02 23.73
C LYS A 377 31.96 10.34 23.88
N GLU A 378 32.79 10.46 24.91
CA GLU A 378 33.60 11.65 25.16
C GLU A 378 34.52 11.98 23.99
N TYR A 379 35.21 10.97 23.44
CA TYR A 379 36.13 11.15 22.33
C TYR A 379 35.39 11.53 21.04
N ARG A 380 34.21 10.96 20.79
CA ARG A 380 33.37 11.37 19.65
C ARG A 380 32.86 12.80 19.80
N GLU A 381 32.47 13.23 21.01
CA GLU A 381 32.05 14.62 21.28
C GLU A 381 33.22 15.60 21.09
N LYS A 382 34.42 15.23 21.50
CA LYS A 382 35.65 16.04 21.36
C LYS A 382 36.34 15.90 19.99
N LYS A 383 35.80 15.07 19.09
CA LYS A 383 36.44 14.71 17.81
C LYS A 383 37.88 14.20 17.99
N MET A 384 38.16 13.38 19.02
CA MET A 384 39.49 12.85 19.29
C MET A 384 39.64 11.41 18.79
N ASN A 385 40.78 11.10 18.17
CA ASN A 385 41.11 9.73 17.81
C ASN A 385 41.25 8.85 19.06
N SER A 386 40.74 7.62 18.99
CA SER A 386 41.02 6.62 20.03
C SER A 386 42.54 6.41 20.17
N PRO A 387 43.06 6.20 21.40
CA PRO A 387 44.47 5.82 21.62
C PRO A 387 44.88 4.55 20.86
N TRP A 388 43.90 3.75 20.45
CA TRP A 388 44.07 2.46 19.81
C TRP A 388 43.94 2.49 18.29
N ARG A 389 43.61 3.65 17.70
CA ARG A 389 43.27 3.82 16.28
C ARG A 389 44.39 3.46 15.30
N ASP A 390 45.64 3.64 15.71
CA ASP A 390 46.83 3.43 14.87
C ASP A 390 47.62 2.16 15.25
N ARG A 391 46.98 1.24 15.98
CA ARG A 391 47.59 -0.06 16.29
C ARG A 391 47.89 -0.86 15.01
N PRO A 392 48.92 -1.72 15.00
CA PRO A 392 49.24 -2.55 13.84
C PRO A 392 48.07 -3.44 13.38
N ILE A 393 47.91 -3.60 12.08
CA ILE A 393 46.87 -4.45 11.45
C ILE A 393 46.90 -5.88 12.02
N ALA A 394 48.09 -6.47 12.15
CA ALA A 394 48.27 -7.82 12.69
C ALA A 394 47.77 -7.96 14.14
N GLU A 395 47.88 -6.89 14.93
CA GLU A 395 47.37 -6.87 16.31
C GLU A 395 45.84 -6.81 16.34
N SER A 396 45.22 -5.94 15.52
CA SER A 396 43.77 -5.88 15.36
C SER A 396 43.18 -7.21 14.88
N LEU A 397 43.82 -7.89 13.92
CA LEU A 397 43.37 -9.20 13.42
C LEU A 397 43.39 -10.25 14.52
N LYS A 398 44.49 -10.32 15.29
CA LYS A 398 44.60 -11.27 16.41
C LYS A 398 43.53 -10.99 17.46
N LEU A 399 43.34 -9.73 17.85
CA LEU A 399 42.38 -9.36 18.88
C LEU A 399 40.94 -9.58 18.43
N PHE A 400 40.60 -9.30 17.16
CA PHE A 400 39.27 -9.55 16.65
C PHE A 400 38.94 -11.05 16.62
N GLU A 401 39.93 -11.90 16.32
CA GLU A 401 39.80 -13.35 16.46
C GLU A 401 39.70 -13.79 17.94
N ASP A 402 40.42 -13.15 18.86
CA ASP A 402 40.27 -13.38 20.30
C ASP A 402 38.86 -12.96 20.79
N MET A 403 38.29 -11.86 20.26
CA MET A 403 36.91 -11.46 20.52
C MET A 403 35.92 -12.53 20.03
N ARG A 404 36.09 -13.03 18.81
CA ARG A 404 35.26 -14.11 18.22
C ARG A 404 35.34 -15.42 19.01
N ASN A 405 36.50 -15.73 19.57
CA ASN A 405 36.71 -16.92 20.39
C ASN A 405 36.30 -16.75 21.86
N GLY A 406 35.66 -15.63 22.22
CA GLY A 406 35.15 -15.38 23.57
C GLY A 406 36.24 -15.19 24.63
N ARG A 407 37.45 -14.78 24.25
CA ARG A 407 38.58 -14.57 25.17
C ARG A 407 38.57 -13.20 25.86
N ILE A 408 37.64 -12.32 25.47
CA ILE A 408 37.52 -10.95 25.97
C ILE A 408 36.09 -10.76 26.48
N GLU A 409 35.94 -10.16 27.66
CA GLU A 409 34.64 -9.93 28.29
C GLU A 409 33.79 -8.88 27.54
N GLU A 410 32.47 -8.90 27.76
CA GLU A 410 31.56 -7.89 27.19
C GLU A 410 31.98 -6.46 27.53
N GLY A 411 31.92 -5.58 26.53
CA GLY A 411 32.24 -4.16 26.69
C GLY A 411 33.73 -3.84 26.88
N LYS A 412 34.61 -4.85 26.94
CA LYS A 412 36.07 -4.62 27.05
C LYS A 412 36.75 -4.38 25.71
N ALA A 413 36.16 -4.84 24.61
CA ALA A 413 36.65 -4.56 23.26
C ALA A 413 35.51 -4.40 22.26
N THR A 414 35.73 -3.56 21.25
CA THR A 414 34.85 -3.38 20.09
C THR A 414 35.67 -3.32 18.81
N LEU A 415 35.10 -3.73 17.68
CA LEU A 415 35.69 -3.40 16.38
C LEU A 415 35.12 -2.07 15.92
N ARG A 416 35.97 -1.12 15.52
CA ARG A 416 35.55 0.20 15.02
C ARG A 416 36.01 0.40 13.59
N MET A 417 35.16 1.00 12.78
CA MET A 417 35.50 1.44 11.43
C MET A 417 36.43 2.65 11.53
N LYS A 418 37.53 2.69 10.78
CA LYS A 418 38.51 3.78 10.78
C LYS A 418 38.13 4.81 9.72
N GLN A 419 37.22 5.70 10.09
CA GLN A 419 36.60 6.73 9.28
C GLN A 419 37.28 8.09 9.54
N ASP A 420 36.55 9.20 9.45
CA ASP A 420 37.07 10.56 9.63
C ASP A 420 36.49 11.20 10.89
N MET A 421 37.28 11.18 11.97
CA MET A 421 36.89 11.78 13.26
C MET A 421 36.71 13.30 13.20
N GLN A 422 37.27 13.99 12.19
CA GLN A 422 37.13 15.44 12.04
C GLN A 422 35.98 15.84 11.12
N ASN A 423 35.27 14.88 10.51
CA ASN A 423 34.19 15.15 9.58
C ASN A 423 33.09 16.04 10.19
N ASP A 424 32.29 16.72 9.37
CA ASP A 424 31.13 17.44 9.87
C ASP A 424 29.95 16.49 10.19
N ASN A 425 29.94 15.30 9.57
CA ASN A 425 28.96 14.26 9.84
C ASN A 425 29.42 13.33 10.98
N PHE A 426 28.70 13.36 12.10
CA PHE A 426 28.96 12.53 13.29
C PHE A 426 28.89 11.01 13.04
N ASN A 427 28.27 10.58 11.94
CA ASN A 427 28.22 9.18 11.53
C ASN A 427 29.50 8.70 10.83
N MET A 428 30.49 9.57 10.66
CA MET A 428 31.84 9.24 10.19
C MET A 428 32.84 9.14 11.36
N TYR A 429 32.38 9.19 12.61
CA TYR A 429 33.27 9.21 13.80
C TYR A 429 33.53 7.81 14.33
N ASP A 430 34.34 7.08 13.56
CA ASP A 430 34.79 5.72 13.83
C ASP A 430 33.67 4.85 14.46
N LEU A 431 32.58 4.62 13.71
CA LEU A 431 31.44 3.87 14.22
C LEU A 431 31.83 2.43 14.59
N ILE A 432 31.11 1.88 15.58
CA ILE A 432 31.32 0.50 16.03
C ILE A 432 30.80 -0.45 14.94
N ALA A 433 31.65 -1.34 14.46
CA ALA A 433 31.30 -2.44 13.56
C ALA A 433 30.86 -3.69 14.32
N TYR A 434 31.56 -4.08 15.39
CA TYR A 434 31.23 -5.27 16.20
C TYR A 434 31.29 -5.01 17.69
N ARG A 435 30.39 -5.67 18.42
CA ARG A 435 30.35 -5.73 19.89
C ARG A 435 30.37 -7.18 20.37
N ILE A 436 30.93 -7.40 21.57
CA ILE A 436 30.91 -8.72 22.23
C ILE A 436 29.60 -8.86 23.02
N LYS A 437 28.89 -9.98 22.82
CA LYS A 437 27.73 -10.41 23.60
C LYS A 437 27.76 -11.92 23.75
N PHE A 438 27.63 -12.43 24.97
CA PHE A 438 27.59 -13.87 25.24
C PHE A 438 26.16 -14.44 25.27
N THR A 439 25.15 -13.59 25.22
CA THR A 439 23.76 -14.02 25.04
C THR A 439 23.63 -14.81 23.73
N PRO A 440 23.11 -16.06 23.77
CA PRO A 440 22.85 -16.84 22.56
C PRO A 440 21.86 -16.15 21.63
N HIS A 441 22.09 -16.25 20.33
CA HIS A 441 21.22 -15.68 19.31
C HIS A 441 19.98 -16.55 19.08
N PRO A 442 18.76 -15.99 18.99
CA PRO A 442 17.54 -16.79 18.78
C PRO A 442 17.54 -17.61 17.48
N HIS A 443 18.08 -17.04 16.40
CA HIS A 443 18.23 -17.72 15.11
C HIS A 443 19.58 -18.46 14.96
N ALA A 444 20.73 -17.78 15.09
CA ALA A 444 22.06 -18.36 14.89
C ALA A 444 22.64 -19.19 16.07
N GLY A 445 21.94 -19.29 17.21
CA GLY A 445 22.37 -20.05 18.37
C GLY A 445 23.61 -19.47 19.09
N ASP A 446 24.46 -20.34 19.62
CA ASP A 446 25.68 -20.02 20.38
C ASP A 446 26.95 -20.01 19.52
N LYS A 447 26.81 -20.06 18.19
CA LYS A 447 27.94 -20.06 17.24
C LYS A 447 28.77 -18.77 17.28
N TRP A 448 28.19 -17.66 17.73
CA TRP A 448 28.80 -16.35 17.74
C TRP A 448 28.70 -15.71 19.13
N CYS A 449 29.79 -15.07 19.57
CA CYS A 449 29.80 -14.18 20.74
C CYS A 449 30.20 -12.74 20.40
N ILE A 450 30.33 -12.44 19.10
CA ILE A 450 30.48 -11.10 18.56
C ILE A 450 29.38 -10.87 17.54
N TYR A 451 28.78 -9.69 17.58
CA TYR A 451 27.66 -9.35 16.73
C TYR A 451 27.92 -8.02 16.02
N PRO A 452 27.59 -7.94 14.72
CA PRO A 452 27.74 -6.70 13.97
C PRO A 452 26.75 -5.65 14.49
N SER A 453 27.10 -4.38 14.34
CA SER A 453 26.16 -3.29 14.54
C SER A 453 25.21 -3.16 13.34
N TYR A 454 24.07 -2.49 13.55
CA TYR A 454 23.18 -2.11 12.48
C TYR A 454 23.92 -1.40 11.34
N ASP A 455 24.70 -0.36 11.69
CA ASP A 455 25.43 0.47 10.72
C ASP A 455 26.41 -0.31 9.85
N TYR A 456 26.97 -1.41 10.39
CA TYR A 456 27.87 -2.28 9.64
C TYR A 456 27.11 -3.32 8.80
N ALA A 457 26.08 -3.96 9.37
CA ALA A 457 25.39 -5.07 8.72
C ALA A 457 24.46 -4.62 7.58
N HIS A 458 23.61 -3.61 7.82
CA HIS A 458 22.48 -3.33 6.93
C HIS A 458 22.92 -3.02 5.49
N CYS A 459 23.96 -2.21 5.29
CA CYS A 459 24.43 -1.82 3.96
C CYS A 459 25.15 -2.96 3.25
N ILE A 460 25.94 -3.75 3.98
CA ILE A 460 26.63 -4.91 3.42
C ILE A 460 25.62 -5.96 2.96
N VAL A 461 24.60 -6.24 3.78
CA VAL A 461 23.56 -7.21 3.40
C VAL A 461 22.73 -6.71 2.22
N ASP A 462 22.47 -5.39 2.10
CA ASP A 462 21.85 -4.85 0.89
C ASP A 462 22.69 -5.11 -0.38
N SER A 463 24.01 -5.03 -0.24
CA SER A 463 24.93 -5.35 -1.34
C SER A 463 24.91 -6.83 -1.69
N ILE A 464 24.97 -7.71 -0.68
CA ILE A 464 24.94 -9.17 -0.84
C ILE A 464 23.62 -9.63 -1.50
N GLU A 465 22.49 -9.10 -1.04
CA GLU A 465 21.16 -9.42 -1.57
C GLU A 465 20.87 -8.74 -2.93
N ASN A 466 21.83 -7.99 -3.47
CA ASN A 466 21.68 -7.24 -4.72
C ASN A 466 20.45 -6.33 -4.71
N ILE A 467 20.25 -5.59 -3.62
CA ILE A 467 19.17 -4.63 -3.50
C ILE A 467 19.39 -3.49 -4.48
N THR A 468 18.43 -3.28 -5.37
CA THR A 468 18.47 -2.16 -6.33
C THR A 468 18.10 -0.85 -5.65
N HIS A 469 17.04 -0.86 -4.84
CA HIS A 469 16.48 0.31 -4.17
C HIS A 469 16.39 0.03 -2.66
N SER A 470 17.32 0.61 -1.90
CA SER A 470 17.29 0.62 -0.44
C SER A 470 16.47 1.83 0.03
N LEU A 471 15.21 1.59 0.37
CA LEU A 471 14.30 2.63 0.83
C LEU A 471 14.27 2.65 2.37
N CYS A 472 14.29 3.83 2.97
CA CYS A 472 14.27 3.98 4.42
C CYS A 472 13.68 5.34 4.86
N THR A 473 13.60 5.60 6.16
CA THR A 473 13.07 6.89 6.66
C THR A 473 14.16 7.97 6.70
N LEU A 474 13.76 9.25 6.63
CA LEU A 474 14.67 10.40 6.67
C LEU A 474 15.62 10.45 7.87
N GLU A 475 15.29 9.74 8.96
CA GLU A 475 16.13 9.62 10.14
C GLU A 475 17.50 9.01 9.82
N PHE A 476 17.59 8.24 8.73
CA PHE A 476 18.82 7.59 8.27
C PHE A 476 19.57 8.40 7.19
N GLU A 477 19.08 9.56 6.77
CA GLU A 477 19.73 10.38 5.73
C GLU A 477 21.16 10.76 6.13
N THR A 478 21.37 11.13 7.40
CA THR A 478 22.71 11.47 7.92
C THR A 478 23.66 10.26 7.96
N ARG A 479 23.15 9.03 7.94
CA ARG A 479 23.96 7.79 7.93
C ARG A 479 24.38 7.39 6.52
N ARG A 480 23.83 8.02 5.48
CA ARG A 480 24.13 7.73 4.07
C ARG A 480 25.63 7.83 3.76
N ALA A 481 26.34 8.81 4.33
CA ALA A 481 27.78 8.92 4.15
C ALA A 481 28.51 7.66 4.68
N SER A 482 28.15 7.21 5.88
CA SER A 482 28.74 6.01 6.49
C SER A 482 28.37 4.74 5.70
N TYR A 483 27.13 4.65 5.21
CA TYR A 483 26.63 3.57 4.34
C TYR A 483 27.53 3.39 3.11
N PHE A 484 27.69 4.44 2.30
CA PHE A 484 28.46 4.33 1.06
C PHE A 484 29.97 4.26 1.30
N TRP A 485 30.48 4.89 2.36
CA TRP A 485 31.88 4.76 2.74
C TRP A 485 32.26 3.30 2.99
N LEU A 486 31.43 2.55 3.72
CA LEU A 486 31.71 1.15 4.05
C LEU A 486 31.71 0.27 2.79
N LEU A 487 30.72 0.44 1.92
CA LEU A 487 30.63 -0.30 0.65
C LEU A 487 31.81 0.03 -0.27
N HIS A 488 32.19 1.30 -0.35
CA HIS A 488 33.38 1.72 -1.12
C HIS A 488 34.67 1.11 -0.55
N ALA A 489 34.88 1.18 0.78
CA ALA A 489 36.07 0.64 1.43
C ALA A 489 36.24 -0.88 1.19
N LEU A 490 35.13 -1.61 1.09
CA LEU A 490 35.11 -3.04 0.80
C LEU A 490 35.09 -3.37 -0.70
N GLY A 491 34.83 -2.39 -1.57
CA GLY A 491 34.71 -2.60 -3.03
C GLY A 491 33.45 -3.38 -3.40
N LEU A 492 32.38 -3.18 -2.65
CA LEU A 492 31.08 -3.84 -2.83
C LEU A 492 30.15 -3.02 -3.71
N TYR A 493 29.12 -3.68 -4.26
CA TYR A 493 28.04 -3.02 -4.98
C TYR A 493 27.30 -2.03 -4.07
N GLN A 494 26.90 -0.88 -4.62
CA GLN A 494 26.28 0.23 -3.92
C GLN A 494 24.81 0.38 -4.34
N PRO A 495 23.84 -0.06 -3.54
CA PRO A 495 22.42 0.13 -3.79
C PRO A 495 22.03 1.61 -3.91
N TYR A 496 21.00 1.89 -4.72
CA TYR A 496 20.39 3.22 -4.71
C TYR A 496 19.64 3.43 -3.39
N VAL A 497 20.10 4.36 -2.55
CA VAL A 497 19.48 4.68 -1.26
C VAL A 497 18.56 5.90 -1.42
N TRP A 498 17.32 5.78 -0.95
CA TRP A 498 16.39 6.90 -0.92
C TRP A 498 15.51 6.90 0.32
N GLU A 499 15.49 8.04 1.00
CA GLU A 499 14.74 8.22 2.23
C GLU A 499 13.41 8.96 2.01
N TYR A 500 12.39 8.55 2.76
CA TYR A 500 11.08 9.19 2.81
C TYR A 500 10.68 9.61 4.22
N SER A 501 9.74 10.54 4.31
CA SER A 501 9.23 11.03 5.59
C SER A 501 8.43 9.96 6.33
N ARG A 502 8.55 9.98 7.66
CA ARG A 502 7.77 9.07 8.50
C ARG A 502 6.28 9.37 8.39
N LEU A 503 5.48 8.33 8.53
CA LEU A 503 4.05 8.50 8.73
C LEU A 503 3.79 8.79 10.21
N ASN A 504 3.44 10.03 10.55
CA ASN A 504 3.02 10.44 11.89
C ASN A 504 1.53 10.76 11.90
N VAL A 505 0.77 10.09 12.76
CA VAL A 505 -0.67 10.34 12.93
C VAL A 505 -0.93 11.15 14.20
N SER A 506 -1.64 12.27 14.09
CA SER A 506 -1.99 13.16 15.22
C SER A 506 -2.79 12.42 16.28
N ASN A 507 -2.66 12.83 17.55
CA ASN A 507 -3.39 12.24 18.69
C ASN A 507 -3.10 10.75 18.92
N THR A 508 -1.94 10.27 18.47
CA THR A 508 -1.50 8.89 18.68
C THR A 508 -0.06 8.85 19.19
N VAL A 509 0.35 7.70 19.72
CA VAL A 509 1.72 7.41 20.08
C VAL A 509 2.18 6.19 19.30
N MET A 510 3.28 6.33 18.57
CA MET A 510 3.86 5.25 17.78
C MET A 510 5.25 4.84 18.27
N SER A 511 5.87 5.62 19.16
CA SER A 511 7.22 5.27 19.61
C SER A 511 7.16 4.01 20.48
N LYS A 512 7.98 3.02 20.11
CA LYS A 512 8.05 1.73 20.78
C LYS A 512 8.24 1.84 22.29
N ARG A 513 9.13 2.75 22.74
CA ARG A 513 9.36 3.00 24.17
C ARG A 513 8.09 3.44 24.91
N LYS A 514 7.28 4.31 24.29
CA LYS A 514 6.04 4.78 24.91
C LYS A 514 4.93 3.73 24.81
N LEU A 515 4.83 3.00 23.70
CA LEU A 515 3.90 1.86 23.58
C LEU A 515 4.20 0.78 24.61
N ASN A 516 5.45 0.41 24.78
CA ASN A 516 5.88 -0.54 25.82
C ASN A 516 5.51 -0.03 27.22
N PHE A 517 5.70 1.27 27.50
CA PHE A 517 5.25 1.85 28.76
C PHE A 517 3.74 1.70 28.98
N LEU A 518 2.90 1.92 27.96
CA LEU A 518 1.46 1.74 28.06
C LEU A 518 1.06 0.30 28.37
N VAL A 519 1.67 -0.66 27.66
CA VAL A 519 1.40 -2.10 27.84
C VAL A 519 1.89 -2.61 29.19
N THR A 520 3.15 -2.31 29.55
CA THR A 520 3.77 -2.78 30.79
C THR A 520 3.07 -2.23 32.04
N ASN A 521 2.61 -0.97 32.00
CA ASN A 521 1.85 -0.37 33.11
C ASN A 521 0.33 -0.64 33.03
N LYS A 522 -0.12 -1.52 32.12
CA LYS A 522 -1.51 -1.96 31.97
C LYS A 522 -2.51 -0.80 31.75
N TYR A 523 -2.09 0.25 31.05
CA TYR A 523 -3.03 1.28 30.56
C TYR A 523 -3.89 0.77 29.39
N VAL A 524 -3.42 -0.29 28.73
CA VAL A 524 -4.06 -1.00 27.62
C VAL A 524 -4.00 -2.50 27.89
N ASP A 525 -4.87 -3.28 27.24
CA ASP A 525 -5.02 -4.73 27.48
C ASP A 525 -3.83 -5.55 26.96
N GLY A 526 -3.14 -5.04 25.93
CA GLY A 526 -2.03 -5.72 25.28
C GLY A 526 -1.48 -4.93 24.09
N TRP A 527 -0.60 -5.57 23.30
CA TRP A 527 -0.07 -4.98 22.07
C TRP A 527 -1.08 -4.97 20.91
N ASP A 528 -2.12 -5.80 21.00
CA ASP A 528 -3.25 -5.89 20.09
C ASP A 528 -4.46 -5.06 20.57
N ASP A 529 -4.31 -4.23 21.60
CA ASP A 529 -5.41 -3.39 22.10
C ASP A 529 -5.93 -2.46 20.97
N PRO A 530 -7.26 -2.44 20.70
CA PRO A 530 -7.85 -1.63 19.63
C PRO A 530 -7.59 -0.12 19.70
N CYS A 531 -7.17 0.40 20.86
CA CYS A 531 -6.82 1.81 21.03
C CYS A 531 -5.40 2.13 20.55
N LEU A 532 -4.54 1.12 20.38
CA LEU A 532 -3.18 1.29 19.88
C LEU A 532 -3.16 1.38 18.35
N MET A 533 -2.17 2.09 17.82
CA MET A 533 -1.87 2.17 16.38
C MET A 533 -0.92 1.04 15.93
N THR A 534 -0.80 -0.03 16.72
CA THR A 534 -0.17 -1.27 16.27
C THR A 534 -1.03 -1.88 15.15
N LEU A 535 -0.41 -2.56 14.19
CA LEU A 535 -1.17 -3.23 13.12
C LEU A 535 -2.04 -4.36 13.69
N ALA A 536 -1.56 -5.03 14.74
CA ALA A 536 -2.37 -5.96 15.53
C ALA A 536 -3.61 -5.29 16.15
N GLY A 537 -3.43 -4.12 16.77
CA GLY A 537 -4.52 -3.35 17.38
C GLY A 537 -5.54 -2.88 16.35
N LEU A 538 -5.08 -2.36 15.21
CA LEU A 538 -5.95 -1.95 14.12
C LEU A 538 -6.72 -3.14 13.52
N ARG A 539 -6.06 -4.29 13.32
CA ARG A 539 -6.72 -5.52 12.87
C ARG A 539 -7.78 -5.98 13.85
N ARG A 540 -7.48 -6.03 15.16
CA ARG A 540 -8.44 -6.41 16.21
C ARG A 540 -9.58 -5.39 16.33
N ARG A 541 -9.32 -4.11 16.06
CA ARG A 541 -10.35 -3.05 15.97
C ARG A 541 -11.34 -3.27 14.81
N GLY A 542 -11.00 -4.12 13.83
CA GLY A 542 -11.80 -4.36 12.63
C GLY A 542 -11.43 -3.47 11.44
N VAL A 543 -10.26 -2.81 11.49
CA VAL A 543 -9.70 -2.11 10.33
C VAL A 543 -9.19 -3.15 9.33
N THR A 544 -9.45 -2.94 8.04
CA THR A 544 -9.00 -3.83 6.96
C THR A 544 -7.63 -3.40 6.43
N SER A 545 -6.84 -4.35 5.93
CA SER A 545 -5.53 -4.04 5.34
C SER A 545 -5.63 -3.17 4.09
N THR A 546 -6.66 -3.40 3.28
CA THR A 546 -7.02 -2.59 2.11
C THR A 546 -7.26 -1.13 2.47
N SER A 547 -7.96 -0.83 3.56
CA SER A 547 -8.21 0.56 3.98
C SER A 547 -6.94 1.25 4.46
N ILE A 548 -6.03 0.52 5.10
CA ILE A 548 -4.71 1.03 5.51
C ILE A 548 -3.85 1.29 4.27
N ASN A 549 -3.81 0.37 3.31
CA ASN A 549 -3.09 0.56 2.05
C ASN A 549 -3.64 1.76 1.27
N ALA A 550 -4.96 1.92 1.18
CA ALA A 550 -5.61 3.07 0.56
C ALA A 550 -5.28 4.38 1.29
N PHE A 551 -5.22 4.37 2.62
CA PHE A 551 -4.78 5.52 3.41
C PHE A 551 -3.33 5.91 3.13
N VAL A 552 -2.42 4.94 3.12
CA VAL A 552 -1.00 5.18 2.81
C VAL A 552 -0.84 5.71 1.38
N GLN A 553 -1.54 5.11 0.42
CA GLN A 553 -1.60 5.58 -0.97
C GLN A 553 -2.12 7.03 -1.01
N GLY A 554 -3.23 7.33 -0.35
CA GLY A 554 -3.82 8.67 -0.27
C GLY A 554 -2.87 9.74 0.26
N ILE A 555 -2.01 9.40 1.23
CA ILE A 555 -1.00 10.33 1.77
C ILE A 555 0.14 10.56 0.77
N GLY A 556 0.50 9.53 0.00
CA GLY A 556 1.64 9.54 -0.89
C GLY A 556 2.99 9.46 -0.17
N ILE A 557 4.06 9.51 -0.97
CA ILE A 557 5.44 9.40 -0.49
C ILE A 557 6.16 10.71 -0.80
N SER A 558 6.74 11.32 0.23
CA SER A 558 7.46 12.60 0.15
C SER A 558 8.67 12.57 1.09
N ARG A 559 9.63 13.47 0.88
CA ARG A 559 10.73 13.77 1.80
C ARG A 559 10.37 14.84 2.83
N SER A 560 9.17 15.41 2.78
CA SER A 560 8.71 16.40 3.76
C SER A 560 7.95 15.71 4.88
N ASP A 561 8.36 15.97 6.12
CA ASP A 561 7.62 15.51 7.30
C ASP A 561 6.25 16.18 7.35
N SER A 562 5.21 15.37 7.53
CA SER A 562 3.83 15.84 7.67
C SER A 562 3.14 15.12 8.82
N LEU A 563 2.36 15.87 9.59
CA LEU A 563 1.49 15.33 10.62
C LEU A 563 0.11 15.08 10.01
N ILE A 564 -0.25 13.81 9.86
CA ILE A 564 -1.52 13.39 9.27
C ILE A 564 -2.57 13.33 10.38
N ARG A 565 -3.73 13.95 10.15
CA ARG A 565 -4.82 13.89 11.12
C ARG A 565 -5.48 12.50 11.13
N LEU A 566 -5.93 12.06 12.31
CA LEU A 566 -6.53 10.73 12.48
C LEU A 566 -7.82 10.55 11.69
N ASP A 567 -8.60 11.63 11.52
CA ASP A 567 -9.83 11.63 10.71
C ASP A 567 -9.59 11.22 9.26
N ARG A 568 -8.40 11.46 8.70
CA ARG A 568 -8.03 10.98 7.37
C ARG A 568 -7.93 9.46 7.32
N LEU A 569 -7.35 8.82 8.34
CA LEU A 569 -7.37 7.36 8.44
C LEU A 569 -8.81 6.85 8.60
N GLU A 570 -9.60 7.46 9.48
CA GLU A 570 -11.00 7.07 9.69
C GLU A 570 -11.84 7.25 8.42
N TYR A 571 -11.54 8.24 7.59
CA TYR A 571 -12.20 8.43 6.30
C TYR A 571 -12.01 7.21 5.40
N HIS A 572 -10.78 6.74 5.16
CA HIS A 572 -10.54 5.56 4.32
C HIS A 572 -11.18 4.29 4.90
N ILE A 573 -11.17 4.15 6.24
CA ILE A 573 -11.85 3.05 6.93
C ILE A 573 -13.36 3.10 6.68
N ARG A 574 -13.98 4.28 6.84
CA ARG A 574 -15.43 4.46 6.63
C ARG A 574 -15.83 4.22 5.18
N GLU A 575 -15.06 4.74 4.23
CA GLU A 575 -15.33 4.57 2.79
C GLU A 575 -15.35 3.10 2.38
N GLU A 576 -14.39 2.31 2.89
CA GLU A 576 -14.36 0.87 2.60
C GLU A 576 -15.47 0.12 3.34
N LEU A 577 -15.61 0.29 4.66
CA LEU A 577 -16.61 -0.42 5.44
C LEU A 577 -18.04 -0.07 5.02
N ASN A 578 -18.28 1.13 4.48
CA ASN A 578 -19.57 1.50 3.91
C ASN A 578 -19.97 0.60 2.73
N LYS A 579 -18.98 0.12 1.95
CA LYS A 579 -19.16 -0.77 0.79
C LYS A 579 -19.15 -2.24 1.21
N THR A 580 -18.26 -2.64 2.10
CA THR A 580 -17.99 -4.06 2.40
C THR A 580 -18.77 -4.60 3.59
N ALA A 581 -19.01 -3.79 4.63
CA ALA A 581 -19.62 -4.28 5.87
C ALA A 581 -21.14 -4.44 5.74
N PRO A 582 -21.71 -5.63 6.01
CA PRO A 582 -23.16 -5.82 6.00
C PRO A 582 -23.78 -5.10 7.21
N ARG A 583 -24.90 -4.42 6.96
CA ARG A 583 -25.64 -3.69 7.99
C ARG A 583 -26.56 -4.61 8.73
N THR A 584 -26.48 -4.53 10.05
CA THR A 584 -27.41 -5.15 10.98
C THR A 584 -27.93 -4.10 11.96
N MET A 585 -29.04 -4.40 12.62
CA MET A 585 -29.58 -3.55 13.68
C MET A 585 -29.16 -4.10 15.03
N VAL A 586 -28.60 -3.23 15.87
CA VAL A 586 -28.23 -3.50 17.26
C VAL A 586 -28.82 -2.39 18.12
N VAL A 587 -29.16 -2.77 19.34
CA VAL A 587 -29.61 -1.87 20.41
C VAL A 587 -28.68 -2.08 21.59
N LEU A 588 -27.99 -1.04 22.05
CA LEU A 588 -26.98 -1.12 23.09
C LEU A 588 -27.60 -1.02 24.49
N ASN A 589 -28.50 -0.05 24.69
CA ASN A 589 -29.27 0.08 25.92
C ASN A 589 -30.75 -0.20 25.62
N PRO A 590 -31.20 -1.46 25.72
CA PRO A 590 -32.51 -1.86 25.23
C PRO A 590 -33.64 -1.36 26.11
N LEU A 591 -34.57 -0.61 25.51
CA LEU A 591 -35.85 -0.24 26.09
C LEU A 591 -36.96 -1.09 25.47
N LYS A 592 -37.67 -1.84 26.32
CA LYS A 592 -38.74 -2.75 25.89
C LYS A 592 -39.97 -1.96 25.43
N VAL A 593 -40.49 -2.33 24.26
CA VAL A 593 -41.74 -1.82 23.69
C VAL A 593 -42.67 -3.01 23.40
N VAL A 594 -43.89 -2.93 23.94
CA VAL A 594 -44.94 -3.94 23.76
C VAL A 594 -45.99 -3.40 22.80
N ILE A 595 -46.15 -4.08 21.67
CA ILE A 595 -47.15 -3.77 20.66
C ILE A 595 -48.49 -4.39 21.08
N THR A 596 -49.47 -3.54 21.42
CA THR A 596 -50.73 -3.98 22.06
C THR A 596 -51.77 -4.49 21.06
N ASN A 597 -51.73 -4.03 19.82
CA ASN A 597 -52.67 -4.40 18.75
C ASN A 597 -52.14 -5.51 17.82
N MET A 598 -51.17 -6.30 18.27
CA MET A 598 -50.63 -7.48 17.58
C MET A 598 -50.87 -8.74 18.43
N GLU A 599 -51.25 -9.85 17.80
CA GLU A 599 -51.47 -11.11 18.51
C GLU A 599 -50.17 -11.67 19.09
N SER A 600 -50.21 -12.06 20.36
CA SER A 600 -49.04 -12.57 21.09
C SER A 600 -48.50 -13.84 20.45
N GLY A 601 -47.19 -13.88 20.19
CA GLY A 601 -46.53 -15.03 19.56
C GLY A 601 -46.50 -15.02 18.03
N THR A 602 -47.17 -14.05 17.37
CA THR A 602 -47.04 -13.87 15.92
C THR A 602 -45.68 -13.26 15.57
N ILE A 603 -45.00 -13.83 14.57
CA ILE A 603 -43.73 -13.33 14.05
C ILE A 603 -43.88 -13.04 12.56
N MET A 604 -43.52 -11.83 12.15
CA MET A 604 -43.42 -11.43 10.76
C MET A 604 -41.95 -11.33 10.36
N HIS A 605 -41.54 -12.05 9.32
CA HIS A 605 -40.20 -11.94 8.77
C HIS A 605 -40.17 -10.87 7.68
N LEU A 606 -39.52 -9.75 7.99
CA LEU A 606 -39.43 -8.58 7.12
C LEU A 606 -38.09 -8.56 6.38
N ASP A 607 -38.09 -8.06 5.16
CA ASP A 607 -36.87 -7.90 4.37
C ASP A 607 -36.12 -6.63 4.75
N ALA A 608 -34.87 -6.80 5.19
CA ALA A 608 -33.94 -5.72 5.47
C ALA A 608 -32.75 -5.79 4.52
N LYS A 609 -32.37 -4.64 3.96
CA LYS A 609 -31.19 -4.53 3.10
C LYS A 609 -29.90 -4.64 3.91
N ARG A 610 -28.97 -5.47 3.46
CA ARG A 610 -27.60 -5.60 3.99
C ARG A 610 -26.73 -4.40 3.61
N TRP A 611 -26.88 -3.87 2.40
CA TRP A 611 -26.15 -2.68 1.92
C TRP A 611 -27.15 -1.63 1.41
N PRO A 612 -26.87 -0.32 1.54
CA PRO A 612 -27.81 0.74 1.15
C PRO A 612 -28.13 0.71 -0.34
N ASP A 613 -27.06 0.60 -1.12
CA ASP A 613 -27.05 0.77 -2.57
C ASP A 613 -27.31 -0.55 -3.30
N ALA A 614 -27.60 -1.61 -2.54
CA ALA A 614 -27.92 -2.89 -3.14
C ALA A 614 -29.21 -2.78 -3.98
N GLN A 615 -29.10 -3.32 -5.20
CA GLN A 615 -30.19 -3.38 -6.16
C GLN A 615 -31.31 -4.27 -5.62
N ALA A 616 -32.55 -3.94 -5.99
CA ALA A 616 -33.75 -4.57 -5.41
C ALA A 616 -34.01 -5.99 -5.96
N ASP A 617 -33.35 -6.37 -7.04
CA ASP A 617 -33.45 -7.64 -7.74
C ASP A 617 -32.49 -8.73 -7.20
N ASP A 618 -31.46 -8.35 -6.44
CA ASP A 618 -30.55 -9.30 -5.79
C ASP A 618 -31.12 -9.78 -4.44
N ALA A 619 -31.65 -11.01 -4.42
CA ALA A 619 -32.17 -11.63 -3.20
C ALA A 619 -31.08 -11.81 -2.10
N SER A 620 -29.80 -11.91 -2.47
CA SER A 620 -28.69 -12.06 -1.52
C SER A 620 -28.36 -10.76 -0.76
N ALA A 621 -28.84 -9.62 -1.28
CA ALA A 621 -28.72 -8.32 -0.65
C ALA A 621 -29.64 -8.11 0.55
N PHE A 622 -30.56 -9.04 0.82
CA PHE A 622 -31.52 -8.95 1.91
C PHE A 622 -31.25 -9.97 3.01
N TYR A 623 -31.68 -9.66 4.21
CA TYR A 623 -31.78 -10.59 5.32
C TYR A 623 -33.11 -10.42 6.03
N LYS A 624 -33.60 -11.51 6.63
CA LYS A 624 -34.90 -11.51 7.33
C LYS A 624 -34.73 -10.97 8.75
N VAL A 625 -35.54 -9.99 9.10
CA VAL A 625 -35.66 -9.42 10.45
C VAL A 625 -37.00 -9.84 11.05
N PRO A 626 -37.04 -10.49 12.22
CA PRO A 626 -38.30 -10.78 12.89
C PRO A 626 -38.92 -9.51 13.46
N PHE A 627 -40.24 -9.41 13.33
CA PHE A 627 -41.07 -8.43 13.99
C PHE A 627 -42.18 -9.15 14.76
N SER A 628 -42.24 -8.94 16.07
CA SER A 628 -43.24 -9.55 16.95
C SER A 628 -43.88 -8.49 17.84
N ASN A 629 -44.79 -8.92 18.71
CA ASN A 629 -45.44 -8.04 19.67
C ASN A 629 -44.49 -7.46 20.73
N VAL A 630 -43.26 -7.97 20.86
CA VAL A 630 -42.24 -7.41 21.73
C VAL A 630 -41.01 -7.01 20.91
N VAL A 631 -40.68 -5.73 20.95
CA VAL A 631 -39.49 -5.16 20.33
C VAL A 631 -38.70 -4.34 21.34
N TYR A 632 -37.42 -4.13 21.05
CA TYR A 632 -36.55 -3.27 21.84
C TYR A 632 -35.99 -2.20 20.94
N ILE A 633 -35.98 -0.97 21.45
CA ILE A 633 -35.38 0.20 20.82
C ILE A 633 -34.27 0.73 21.74
N GLU A 634 -33.43 1.62 21.23
CA GLU A 634 -32.44 2.28 22.08
C GLU A 634 -33.14 3.15 23.13
N HIS A 635 -32.70 3.10 24.38
CA HIS A 635 -33.28 3.90 25.45
C HIS A 635 -33.18 5.42 25.16
N SER A 636 -32.13 5.87 24.46
CA SER A 636 -32.00 7.27 24.03
C SER A 636 -33.01 7.68 22.94
N ASP A 637 -33.59 6.71 22.23
CA ASP A 637 -34.62 6.92 21.21
C ASP A 637 -36.02 7.09 21.81
N PHE A 638 -36.15 7.12 23.14
CA PHE A 638 -37.36 7.53 23.84
C PHE A 638 -37.16 8.70 24.81
N ARG A 639 -38.15 9.61 24.90
CA ARG A 639 -38.23 10.66 25.93
C ARG A 639 -39.65 10.82 26.47
N MET A 640 -39.76 11.10 27.77
CA MET A 640 -41.05 11.39 28.43
C MET A 640 -41.70 12.69 27.95
N LYS A 641 -40.90 13.70 27.63
CA LYS A 641 -41.37 15.00 27.12
C LYS A 641 -40.86 15.19 25.70
N ASP A 642 -41.77 15.44 24.78
CA ASP A 642 -41.44 15.77 23.39
C ASP A 642 -40.89 17.20 23.29
N SER A 643 -40.04 17.44 22.29
CA SER A 643 -39.49 18.75 21.97
C SER A 643 -39.39 18.91 20.45
N LYS A 644 -39.39 20.15 19.95
CA LYS A 644 -39.41 20.43 18.49
C LYS A 644 -38.18 19.90 17.75
N ASP A 645 -37.06 19.76 18.46
CA ASP A 645 -35.78 19.25 17.98
C ASP A 645 -35.62 17.73 18.16
N TYR A 646 -36.56 17.06 18.82
CA TYR A 646 -36.49 15.63 19.08
C TYR A 646 -37.24 14.84 18.01
N TYR A 647 -36.57 13.81 17.49
CA TYR A 647 -37.08 12.98 16.40
C TYR A 647 -37.50 11.57 16.86
N GLY A 648 -37.11 11.15 18.07
CA GLY A 648 -37.44 9.86 18.65
C GLY A 648 -38.87 9.73 19.17
N LEU A 649 -39.14 8.61 19.85
CA LEU A 649 -40.45 8.23 20.39
C LEU A 649 -40.76 9.02 21.67
N ALA A 650 -42.00 9.48 21.78
CA ALA A 650 -42.53 10.15 22.97
C ALA A 650 -44.01 9.80 23.13
N PRO A 651 -44.62 9.97 24.32
CA PRO A 651 -46.05 9.72 24.53
C PRO A 651 -46.92 10.40 23.47
N GLY A 652 -47.78 9.63 22.80
CA GLY A 652 -48.68 10.12 21.74
C GLY A 652 -48.02 10.36 20.37
N LYS A 653 -46.69 10.29 20.27
CA LYS A 653 -45.93 10.48 19.02
C LYS A 653 -45.73 9.14 18.29
N SER A 654 -45.60 9.22 16.96
CA SER A 654 -45.35 8.06 16.11
C SER A 654 -43.98 8.12 15.44
N VAL A 655 -43.34 6.96 15.33
CA VAL A 655 -42.03 6.76 14.70
C VAL A 655 -42.07 5.54 13.80
N LEU A 656 -41.21 5.46 12.79
CA LEU A 656 -41.14 4.29 11.91
C LEU A 656 -40.03 3.35 12.39
N LEU A 657 -40.34 2.10 12.67
CA LEU A 657 -39.31 1.09 12.89
C LEU A 657 -38.67 0.73 11.55
N ARG A 658 -37.34 0.77 11.48
CA ARG A 658 -36.58 0.58 10.23
C ARG A 658 -36.87 -0.79 9.61
N TYR A 659 -37.26 -0.81 8.34
CA TYR A 659 -37.73 -2.01 7.60
C TYR A 659 -39.07 -2.63 8.10
N ALA A 660 -39.72 -2.04 9.11
CA ALA A 660 -40.96 -2.56 9.69
C ALA A 660 -42.14 -1.58 9.55
N PHE A 661 -42.83 -1.29 10.65
CA PHE A 661 -44.08 -0.54 10.67
C PHE A 661 -43.96 0.73 11.53
N PRO A 662 -44.75 1.78 11.24
CA PRO A 662 -44.93 2.89 12.17
C PRO A 662 -45.52 2.39 13.48
N ILE A 663 -44.97 2.84 14.61
CA ILE A 663 -45.51 2.60 15.95
C ILE A 663 -45.87 3.93 16.62
N LYS A 664 -46.92 3.94 17.43
CA LYS A 664 -47.36 5.08 18.24
C LYS A 664 -47.34 4.72 19.71
N CYS A 665 -46.63 5.51 20.53
CA CYS A 665 -46.63 5.31 21.98
C CYS A 665 -48.00 5.65 22.56
N THR A 666 -48.65 4.67 23.19
CA THR A 666 -49.96 4.84 23.84
C THR A 666 -49.83 5.03 25.34
N GLU A 667 -48.92 4.30 25.97
CA GLU A 667 -48.75 4.31 27.42
C GLU A 667 -47.28 4.05 27.80
N VAL A 668 -46.83 4.64 28.90
CA VAL A 668 -45.49 4.44 29.47
C VAL A 668 -45.66 3.82 30.84
N ILE A 669 -45.03 2.67 31.07
CA ILE A 669 -45.05 1.99 32.36
C ILE A 669 -43.79 2.36 33.13
N LEU A 670 -44.00 3.06 34.24
CA LEU A 670 -42.95 3.48 35.16
C LEU A 670 -42.81 2.45 36.29
N SER A 671 -41.65 2.44 36.91
CA SER A 671 -41.39 1.66 38.12
C SER A 671 -42.04 2.31 39.36
N ASP A 672 -41.93 1.65 40.51
CA ASP A 672 -42.47 2.15 41.79
C ASP A 672 -41.90 3.53 42.19
N ASP A 673 -40.69 3.85 41.72
CA ASP A 673 -40.03 5.16 41.91
C ASP A 673 -40.67 6.30 41.09
N LYS A 674 -41.55 5.98 40.13
CA LYS A 674 -42.16 6.89 39.15
C LYS A 674 -41.16 7.66 38.28
N GLU A 675 -39.90 7.25 38.25
CA GLU A 675 -38.83 7.89 37.47
C GLU A 675 -38.24 6.93 36.43
N THR A 676 -38.07 5.66 36.78
CA THR A 676 -37.49 4.64 35.91
C THR A 676 -38.53 4.08 34.95
N ILE A 677 -38.22 4.07 33.64
CA ILE A 677 -39.10 3.51 32.61
C ILE A 677 -38.88 2.01 32.52
N LEU A 678 -39.92 1.21 32.80
CA LEU A 678 -39.85 -0.25 32.70
C LEU A 678 -40.07 -0.74 31.27
N HIS A 679 -41.16 -0.28 30.65
CA HIS A 679 -41.46 -0.57 29.24
C HIS A 679 -42.50 0.41 28.70
N ILE A 680 -42.58 0.48 27.37
CA ILE A 680 -43.55 1.29 26.65
C ILE A 680 -44.60 0.36 26.05
N ARG A 681 -45.85 0.81 26.00
CA ARG A 681 -46.89 0.22 25.17
C ARG A 681 -47.12 1.09 23.96
N ALA A 682 -47.21 0.43 22.80
CA ALA A 682 -47.39 1.10 21.53
C ALA A 682 -48.37 0.33 20.64
N GLU A 683 -48.95 1.01 19.67
CA GLU A 683 -49.74 0.40 18.60
C GLU A 683 -49.00 0.54 17.28
N TYR A 684 -48.98 -0.51 16.45
CA TYR A 684 -48.40 -0.47 15.11
C TYR A 684 -49.47 -0.17 14.04
N ASP A 685 -49.08 0.53 12.97
CA ASP A 685 -49.93 0.82 11.81
C ASP A 685 -49.60 -0.15 10.65
N PRO A 686 -50.40 -1.22 10.44
CA PRO A 686 -50.18 -2.17 9.34
C PRO A 686 -50.37 -1.53 7.95
N SER A 687 -51.16 -0.45 7.86
CA SER A 687 -51.48 0.21 6.58
C SER A 687 -50.34 1.07 6.04
N LYS A 688 -49.35 1.41 6.89
CA LYS A 688 -48.21 2.31 6.59
C LYS A 688 -48.63 3.65 5.96
N LYS A 689 -49.89 4.10 6.18
CA LYS A 689 -50.42 5.36 5.64
C LYS A 689 -49.77 6.56 6.32
N THR A 690 -49.53 6.43 7.62
CA THR A 690 -48.78 7.41 8.40
C THR A 690 -47.30 7.19 8.12
N LYS A 691 -46.62 8.15 7.48
CA LYS A 691 -45.18 8.07 7.19
C LYS A 691 -44.40 9.04 8.08
N PRO A 692 -44.07 8.67 9.33
CA PRO A 692 -43.08 9.41 10.10
C PRO A 692 -41.79 9.57 9.28
N LYS A 693 -41.17 10.74 9.35
CA LYS A 693 -39.90 11.00 8.63
C LYS A 693 -38.69 10.34 9.30
N VAL A 694 -38.86 9.82 10.52
CA VAL A 694 -37.78 9.33 11.38
C VAL A 694 -37.87 7.82 11.49
N PHE A 695 -36.72 7.17 11.33
CA PHE A 695 -36.57 5.73 11.42
C PHE A 695 -35.78 5.37 12.67
N LEU A 696 -36.31 4.45 13.49
CA LEU A 696 -35.61 3.90 14.64
C LEU A 696 -35.14 2.47 14.34
N SER A 697 -33.93 2.16 14.79
CA SER A 697 -33.45 0.78 14.82
C SER A 697 -34.20 0.01 15.91
N PHE A 698 -34.43 -1.28 15.69
CA PHE A 698 -35.03 -2.15 16.69
C PHE A 698 -34.49 -3.57 16.58
N ILE A 699 -34.68 -4.32 17.65
CA ILE A 699 -34.53 -5.77 17.66
C ILE A 699 -35.81 -6.39 18.22
N SER A 700 -36.12 -7.63 17.84
CA SER A 700 -37.23 -8.39 18.43
C SER A 700 -36.67 -9.57 19.21
N CYS A 701 -37.31 -9.90 20.34
CA CYS A 701 -36.95 -11.06 21.14
C CYS A 701 -38.07 -12.10 21.01
N HIS A 702 -37.72 -13.33 20.62
CA HIS A 702 -38.61 -14.47 20.66
C HIS A 702 -38.02 -15.57 21.53
N ALA A 703 -38.89 -16.32 22.21
CA ALA A 703 -38.53 -17.47 23.03
C ALA A 703 -37.73 -18.49 22.19
N GLY A 704 -36.42 -18.54 22.41
CA GLY A 704 -35.50 -19.53 21.81
C GLY A 704 -34.64 -19.03 20.65
N ILE A 705 -34.88 -17.85 20.08
CA ILE A 705 -34.04 -17.28 19.01
C ILE A 705 -33.86 -15.78 19.27
N CYS A 706 -32.85 -15.43 20.07
CA CYS A 706 -32.22 -14.11 19.91
C CYS A 706 -31.64 -14.11 18.49
N CYS A 707 -32.04 -13.17 17.64
CA CYS A 707 -31.59 -13.11 16.26
C CYS A 707 -30.14 -12.67 16.14
N LEU A 708 -29.25 -13.61 16.44
CA LEU A 708 -28.10 -14.05 15.68
C LEU A 708 -28.03 -15.55 16.01
N ASN A 709 -28.01 -16.42 14.99
CA ASN A 709 -27.60 -17.80 15.18
C ASN A 709 -26.11 -17.79 15.59
N VAL A 710 -25.86 -17.55 16.86
CA VAL A 710 -24.66 -17.92 17.60
C VAL A 710 -25.21 -18.72 18.78
N ALA A 711 -24.82 -19.99 18.83
CA ALA A 711 -25.36 -20.99 19.74
C ALA A 711 -25.40 -20.49 21.20
N ALA A 712 -26.52 -20.75 21.87
CA ALA A 712 -26.67 -20.86 23.32
C ALA A 712 -25.97 -19.80 24.19
N GLY A 713 -26.68 -18.69 24.43
CA GLY A 713 -26.44 -17.78 25.55
C GLY A 713 -25.39 -16.69 25.29
N SER A 714 -25.82 -15.48 24.96
CA SER A 714 -24.97 -14.30 25.20
C SER A 714 -25.76 -13.00 25.12
N VAL A 715 -25.73 -12.27 26.22
CA VAL A 715 -25.54 -10.82 26.21
C VAL A 715 -24.26 -10.56 25.43
N LEU A 716 -24.33 -9.83 24.31
CA LEU A 716 -23.12 -9.41 23.59
C LEU A 716 -22.43 -8.33 24.41
N GLU A 717 -21.20 -8.59 24.87
CA GLU A 717 -20.33 -7.55 25.41
C GLU A 717 -19.87 -6.66 24.25
N ASN A 718 -20.54 -5.53 24.05
CA ASN A 718 -20.08 -4.53 23.10
C ASN A 718 -19.11 -3.60 23.82
N ARG A 719 -17.85 -3.60 23.39
CA ARG A 719 -16.85 -2.62 23.83
C ARG A 719 -16.83 -1.47 22.86
N VAL A 720 -17.28 -0.32 23.34
CA VAL A 720 -17.27 0.91 22.56
C VAL A 720 -16.07 1.75 22.95
N SER A 721 -15.03 1.72 22.13
CA SER A 721 -13.84 2.57 22.29
C SER A 721 -14.10 3.94 21.66
N ILE A 722 -14.77 4.84 22.39
CA ILE A 722 -15.10 6.20 21.91
C ILE A 722 -13.95 7.21 22.11
N LEU A 723 -12.94 6.91 22.93
CA LEU A 723 -11.94 7.91 23.33
C LEU A 723 -10.62 7.85 22.57
N HIS A 724 -10.16 9.02 22.13
CA HIS A 724 -8.75 9.27 21.80
C HIS A 724 -7.92 9.18 23.08
N ILE A 725 -6.95 8.25 23.14
CA ILE A 725 -6.06 8.05 24.31
C ILE A 725 -5.47 9.37 24.83
N PHE A 726 -5.22 10.34 23.96
CA PHE A 726 -4.47 11.56 24.27
C PHE A 726 -5.31 12.83 24.43
N GLY A 727 -6.64 12.73 24.36
CA GLY A 727 -7.54 13.83 24.75
C GLY A 727 -7.56 14.01 26.26
N LEU A 728 -6.55 14.68 26.82
CA LEU A 728 -6.49 15.11 28.23
C LEU A 728 -6.77 13.99 29.26
N PHE A 729 -6.00 12.88 29.27
CA PHE A 729 -5.99 11.86 30.34
C PHE A 729 -7.38 11.62 30.99
N ASN A 730 -8.44 11.56 30.18
CA ASN A 730 -9.78 11.32 30.67
C ASN A 730 -9.91 9.81 30.74
N PHE A 731 -10.33 9.35 31.92
CA PHE A 731 -10.54 7.97 32.34
C PHE A 731 -10.86 7.03 31.16
N LYS A 732 -10.21 5.86 31.15
CA LYS A 732 -10.57 4.70 30.33
C LYS A 732 -12.05 4.41 30.58
N ILE A 733 -12.93 4.96 29.75
CA ILE A 733 -14.33 4.54 29.69
C ILE A 733 -14.37 3.59 28.48
N GLU A 734 -13.89 2.37 28.67
CA GLU A 734 -14.47 1.26 27.93
C GLU A 734 -15.91 1.16 28.43
N LEU A 735 -16.85 1.67 27.64
CA LEU A 735 -18.26 1.37 27.87
C LEU A 735 -18.45 -0.09 27.46
N CYS A 736 -18.37 -0.94 28.47
CA CYS A 736 -18.73 -2.34 28.40
C CYS A 736 -20.25 -2.42 28.58
N CYS A 737 -20.99 -2.45 27.46
CA CYS A 737 -22.44 -2.62 27.52
C CYS A 737 -22.73 -4.09 27.82
N THR A 738 -22.98 -4.42 29.09
CA THR A 738 -23.50 -5.73 29.50
C THR A 738 -24.99 -5.61 29.81
N GLY A 739 -25.82 -6.34 29.07
CA GLY A 739 -27.20 -6.60 29.48
C GLY A 739 -27.20 -7.47 30.72
N SER A 740 -27.67 -6.96 31.86
CA SER A 740 -27.86 -7.78 33.06
C SER A 740 -29.09 -8.67 32.89
N SER A 741 -28.92 -9.98 32.68
CA SER A 741 -29.99 -10.94 32.92
C SER A 741 -29.91 -11.40 34.38
N SER A 742 -30.49 -10.62 35.29
CA SER A 742 -30.92 -11.15 36.59
C SER A 742 -32.23 -11.91 36.39
N LEU A 743 -32.15 -13.12 35.85
CA LEU A 743 -33.22 -14.11 35.93
C LEU A 743 -32.66 -15.26 36.77
N GLY A 744 -32.90 -15.18 38.07
CA GLY A 744 -32.75 -16.32 38.95
C GLY A 744 -33.77 -17.39 38.58
N CYS A 745 -33.27 -18.59 38.36
CA CYS A 745 -33.89 -19.83 38.82
C CYS A 745 -32.76 -20.75 39.29
#